data_AF-A0A4X1SW07-F1
#
_entry.id   AF-A0A4X1SW07-F1
#
_cell.length_a   1.000
_cell.length_b   1.000
_cell.length_c   1.000
_cell.angle_alpha   90.00
_cell.angle_beta   90.00
_cell.angle_gamma   90.00
#
_symmetry.space_group_name_H-M   'P 1'
#
loop_
_entity.id
_entity.type
_entity.pdbx_description
1 polymer ?
#
loop_
_entity_poly.entity_id
_entity_poly.type
_entity_poly.pdbx_seq_one_letter_code
_entity_poly.pdbx_strand_id
1 'polypeptide(L)'
;MKALFAQNQLDTQRPLVTESVKRAVVSTARDSWEVYFSRLFPATGSVGTGVQILAVSHTGIKLLRMAKGSREAGGQLRVLRSYSFADILFVAIPSQNMLEFNLASEKLILFSARAHQVKTLVDDFILELKKDSDFVVAVRNFLPEDPALLSFHKGDIIHLQPLEPPRAGYSAGCVVGKKVVYLEELRRRGPDFGWRFGTIHGRVGRFPSELVQPAAAPDFLQLPTEPGRRRAAAVAAAVASTAAAREVGRRREGPPVRAGSADRGEDGLALPPCAMLEFAQKYFREPQRRPQDGLRLKSKEGRESGTLEDMLCFTKTPLQDSLIELSDSSLNKMATDMFLAVMRFMGDAPLKGQSELDVLCTLLKLCRDHEVMRDECYCQVVKQITDNSSTKQDSCQRGWRLLYIVAAYHSCSEVLQPHLVRFLQDVGRTPGLPFQGIAKACEQNLQKTLRFGGRLELPSSMELRALLAGRSSKRQLFLLPGGLERHLKIKTCTVALDVVEELCAEMALTRPEAFSEYVVFVVTHRGQHVCPLSRRAYILDVASEMEQVEGGYMLWFRRLLWDQPLKFENELYVTLHYNQVLPDYLKGLFSSTPPGRPSEQQLQQVSKLAALQHRAKDHFYLPSVREVQEYIPAQLYRTVAGASWLDLVSQHRQQMQALSPHQARAQFLGLLSASPLFGSSFFFVQSCSNVAVPAPCILAVNQNGLSFLSTETHELMVQFPLKEIQSTRTQRPTASSSCPYVEIALGDVAAQRTVQLQLEQSPAGPGAVSCGGCARGELAQRPG
;
A
#
# COMPACT_ATOMS: atom_id res chain seq x y z
N MET A 1 -6.69 -1.97 -52.73
CA MET A 1 -6.77 -3.37 -53.22
C MET A 1 -6.98 -3.49 -54.73
N LYS A 2 -8.05 -2.92 -55.34
CA LYS A 2 -8.27 -3.00 -56.80
C LYS A 2 -7.08 -2.55 -57.66
N ALA A 3 -6.43 -1.45 -57.28
CA ALA A 3 -5.21 -0.97 -57.95
C ALA A 3 -4.02 -1.95 -57.83
N LEU A 4 -3.87 -2.62 -56.69
CA LEU A 4 -2.80 -3.58 -56.44
C LEU A 4 -3.01 -4.88 -57.23
N PHE A 5 -4.26 -5.30 -57.40
CA PHE A 5 -4.60 -6.42 -58.27
C PHE A 5 -4.40 -6.08 -59.75
N ALA A 6 -4.79 -4.87 -60.17
CA ALA A 6 -4.58 -4.39 -61.54
C ALA A 6 -3.09 -4.27 -61.90
N GLN A 7 -2.25 -3.73 -60.99
CA GLN A 7 -0.80 -3.60 -61.19
C GLN A 7 -0.08 -4.94 -61.30
N ASN A 8 -0.57 -5.98 -60.63
CA ASN A 8 0.03 -7.32 -60.64
C ASN A 8 -0.70 -8.31 -61.58
N GLN A 9 -1.63 -7.82 -62.41
CA GLN A 9 -2.45 -8.64 -63.33
C GLN A 9 -3.11 -9.85 -62.65
N LEU A 10 -3.55 -9.68 -61.41
CA LEU A 10 -4.19 -10.74 -60.62
C LEU A 10 -5.66 -10.86 -61.02
N ASP A 11 -6.03 -12.04 -61.51
CA ASP A 11 -7.39 -12.46 -61.87
C ASP A 11 -7.68 -13.83 -61.20
N THR A 12 -8.95 -14.15 -61.01
CA THR A 12 -9.46 -15.49 -60.68
C THR A 12 -8.82 -16.64 -61.45
N GLN A 13 -8.33 -16.42 -62.68
CA GLN A 13 -7.65 -17.44 -63.48
C GLN A 13 -6.10 -17.44 -63.38
N ARG A 14 -5.49 -16.46 -62.71
CA ARG A 14 -4.04 -16.36 -62.47
C ARG A 14 -3.74 -16.10 -60.98
N PRO A 15 -3.74 -17.14 -60.13
CA PRO A 15 -3.46 -16.97 -58.71
C PRO A 15 -1.98 -16.65 -58.48
N LEU A 16 -1.73 -15.45 -57.97
CA LEU A 16 -0.58 -15.01 -57.15
C LEU A 16 0.81 -15.48 -57.62
N VAL A 17 1.46 -14.65 -58.45
CA VAL A 17 2.70 -14.96 -59.18
C VAL A 17 3.95 -15.06 -58.28
N THR A 18 3.98 -14.40 -57.11
CA THR A 18 5.17 -14.37 -56.23
C THR A 18 4.80 -14.20 -54.76
N GLU A 19 5.62 -14.74 -53.85
CA GLU A 19 5.48 -14.59 -52.40
C GLU A 19 5.47 -13.11 -51.96
N SER A 20 6.18 -12.24 -52.68
CA SER A 20 6.16 -10.79 -52.45
C SER A 20 4.76 -10.19 -52.69
N VAL A 21 4.07 -10.62 -53.74
CA VAL A 21 2.71 -10.17 -54.05
C VAL A 21 1.72 -10.73 -53.03
N LYS A 22 1.84 -12.00 -52.61
CA LYS A 22 1.02 -12.56 -51.52
C LYS A 22 1.17 -11.74 -50.23
N ARG A 23 2.40 -11.42 -49.85
CA ARG A 23 2.69 -10.58 -48.67
C ARG A 23 2.12 -9.17 -48.83
N ALA A 24 2.24 -8.57 -50.01
CA ALA A 24 1.68 -7.25 -50.29
C ALA A 24 0.14 -7.23 -50.24
N VAL A 25 -0.52 -8.27 -50.74
CA VAL A 25 -1.98 -8.42 -50.66
C VAL A 25 -2.43 -8.58 -49.21
N VAL A 26 -1.76 -9.44 -48.43
CA VAL A 26 -2.09 -9.65 -47.00
C VAL A 26 -1.83 -8.38 -46.19
N SER A 27 -0.72 -7.68 -46.40
CA SER A 27 -0.45 -6.39 -45.71
C SER A 27 -1.50 -5.35 -46.11
N THR A 28 -1.81 -5.23 -47.40
CA THR A 28 -2.83 -4.28 -47.85
C THR A 28 -4.20 -4.63 -47.30
N ALA A 29 -4.57 -5.91 -47.21
CA ALA A 29 -5.83 -6.34 -46.58
C ALA A 29 -5.83 -6.00 -45.09
N ARG A 30 -4.72 -6.24 -44.39
CA ARG A 30 -4.56 -5.92 -42.97
C ARG A 30 -4.72 -4.43 -42.70
N ASP A 31 -4.12 -3.60 -43.55
CA ASP A 31 -4.02 -2.16 -43.33
C ASP A 31 -5.24 -1.39 -43.91
N SER A 32 -5.95 -1.95 -44.91
CA SER A 32 -7.09 -1.27 -45.57
C SER A 32 -8.47 -1.87 -45.30
N TRP A 33 -8.58 -3.12 -44.83
CA TRP A 33 -9.87 -3.74 -44.49
C TRP A 33 -10.07 -3.84 -42.99
N GLU A 34 -10.79 -2.87 -42.45
CA GLU A 34 -10.88 -2.61 -41.01
C GLU A 34 -11.36 -3.78 -40.13
N VAL A 35 -12.11 -4.73 -40.68
CA VAL A 35 -12.76 -5.82 -39.91
C VAL A 35 -12.26 -7.21 -40.34
N TYR A 36 -11.46 -7.30 -41.42
CA TYR A 36 -11.10 -8.59 -42.03
C TYR A 36 -10.23 -9.47 -41.11
N PHE A 37 -9.29 -8.86 -40.37
CA PHE A 37 -8.44 -9.53 -39.38
C PHE A 37 -8.97 -9.40 -37.95
N SER A 38 -10.29 -9.33 -37.78
CA SER A 38 -10.94 -9.22 -36.47
C SER A 38 -11.71 -10.49 -36.11
N ARG A 39 -11.59 -10.93 -34.86
CA ARG A 39 -12.47 -11.95 -34.30
C ARG A 39 -13.78 -11.29 -33.86
N LEU A 40 -14.90 -11.78 -34.38
CA LEU A 40 -16.23 -11.20 -34.16
C LEU A 40 -16.97 -11.90 -33.02
N PHE A 41 -17.47 -11.10 -32.08
CA PHE A 41 -18.24 -11.54 -30.93
C PHE A 41 -19.62 -10.88 -30.96
N PRO A 42 -20.73 -11.64 -30.91
CA PRO A 42 -22.05 -11.07 -30.70
C PRO A 42 -22.04 -10.31 -29.36
N ALA A 43 -22.34 -9.01 -29.41
CA ALA A 43 -22.30 -8.15 -28.24
C ALA A 43 -23.33 -7.01 -28.38
N THR A 44 -24.14 -6.80 -27.34
CA THR A 44 -25.12 -5.71 -27.28
C THR A 44 -24.66 -4.67 -26.28
N GLY A 45 -24.51 -3.42 -26.71
CA GLY A 45 -24.18 -2.33 -25.79
C GLY A 45 -25.37 -1.89 -24.94
N SER A 46 -25.13 -1.01 -23.97
CA SER A 46 -26.18 -0.35 -23.18
C SER A 46 -27.28 0.27 -24.06
N VAL A 47 -28.49 0.40 -23.51
CA VAL A 47 -29.69 0.88 -24.20
C VAL A 47 -29.37 2.15 -25.02
N GLY A 48 -29.63 2.11 -26.33
CA GLY A 48 -29.40 3.25 -27.25
C GLY A 48 -28.08 3.24 -28.03
N THR A 49 -27.10 2.41 -27.69
CA THR A 49 -25.81 2.32 -28.42
C THR A 49 -25.94 1.63 -29.79
N GLY A 50 -26.90 0.71 -29.92
CA GLY A 50 -27.17 -0.07 -31.13
C GLY A 50 -25.96 -0.84 -31.68
N VAL A 51 -25.03 -1.21 -30.80
CA VAL A 51 -23.96 -2.17 -31.07
C VAL A 51 -24.56 -3.58 -31.13
N GLN A 52 -24.14 -4.37 -32.11
CA GLN A 52 -24.58 -5.76 -32.28
C GLN A 52 -23.41 -6.75 -32.26
N ILE A 53 -22.22 -6.31 -32.67
CA ILE A 53 -21.03 -7.13 -32.76
C ILE A 53 -19.84 -6.33 -32.22
N LEU A 54 -19.03 -6.98 -31.39
CA LEU A 54 -17.71 -6.51 -30.97
C LEU A 54 -16.66 -7.25 -31.80
N ALA A 55 -15.83 -6.49 -32.50
CA ALA A 55 -14.68 -7.00 -33.23
C ALA A 55 -13.41 -6.75 -32.40
N VAL A 56 -12.60 -7.78 -32.19
CA VAL A 56 -11.28 -7.63 -31.54
C VAL A 56 -10.19 -8.01 -32.54
N SER A 57 -9.19 -7.17 -32.69
CA SER A 57 -8.09 -7.32 -33.66
C SER A 57 -6.77 -6.84 -33.08
N HIS A 58 -5.69 -7.02 -33.84
CA HIS A 58 -4.36 -6.53 -33.50
C HIS A 58 -4.26 -5.00 -33.30
N THR A 59 -5.21 -4.21 -33.83
CA THR A 59 -5.24 -2.75 -33.66
C THR A 59 -6.16 -2.29 -32.51
N GLY A 60 -6.77 -3.21 -31.75
CA GLY A 60 -7.73 -2.89 -30.70
C GLY A 60 -9.13 -3.44 -30.97
N ILE A 61 -10.14 -2.79 -30.37
CA ILE A 61 -11.55 -3.21 -30.41
C ILE A 61 -12.39 -2.27 -31.27
N LYS A 62 -13.37 -2.83 -32.00
CA LYS A 62 -14.30 -2.07 -32.84
C LYS A 62 -15.74 -2.49 -32.57
N LEU A 63 -16.61 -1.51 -32.40
CA LEU A 63 -18.05 -1.71 -32.19
C LEU A 63 -18.75 -1.67 -33.55
N LEU A 64 -19.49 -2.73 -33.88
CA LEU A 64 -20.11 -2.89 -35.19
C LEU A 64 -21.63 -3.01 -35.10
N ARG A 65 -22.31 -2.58 -36.17
CA ARG A 65 -23.73 -2.79 -36.44
C ARG A 65 -23.92 -3.41 -37.83
N MET A 66 -24.88 -4.31 -37.98
CA MET A 66 -25.29 -4.81 -39.29
C MET A 66 -26.12 -3.75 -40.01
N ALA A 67 -25.64 -3.25 -41.15
CA ALA A 67 -26.42 -2.41 -42.04
C ALA A 67 -27.20 -3.29 -43.04
N LYS A 68 -28.50 -3.01 -43.21
CA LYS A 68 -29.28 -3.61 -44.30
C LYS A 68 -28.84 -2.95 -45.61
N GLY A 69 -27.94 -3.60 -46.34
CA GLY A 69 -27.60 -3.21 -47.70
C GLY A 69 -28.76 -3.55 -48.65
N SER A 70 -29.13 -2.63 -49.53
CA SER A 70 -30.03 -2.94 -50.63
C SER A 70 -29.28 -3.78 -51.67
N ARG A 71 -29.82 -4.96 -52.00
CA ARG A 71 -29.59 -5.76 -53.21
C ARG A 71 -28.39 -6.72 -53.34
N GLU A 72 -27.54 -6.95 -52.34
CA GLU A 72 -26.60 -8.09 -52.37
C GLU A 72 -26.60 -8.85 -51.03
N ALA A 73 -26.58 -10.18 -51.08
CA ALA A 73 -26.88 -11.11 -49.97
C ALA A 73 -25.79 -11.19 -48.87
N GLY A 74 -25.09 -10.10 -48.58
CA GLY A 74 -24.15 -9.97 -47.47
C GLY A 74 -24.46 -8.71 -46.67
N GLY A 75 -24.93 -8.86 -45.43
CA GLY A 75 -25.14 -7.71 -44.54
C GLY A 75 -23.81 -6.96 -44.35
N GLN A 76 -23.79 -5.67 -44.69
CA GLN A 76 -22.57 -4.86 -44.59
C GLN A 76 -22.33 -4.49 -43.13
N LEU A 77 -21.17 -4.87 -42.59
CA LEU A 77 -20.75 -4.48 -41.25
C LEU A 77 -20.34 -3.01 -41.25
N ARG A 78 -21.03 -2.18 -40.46
CA ARG A 78 -20.67 -0.78 -40.25
C ARG A 78 -19.98 -0.61 -38.90
N VAL A 79 -18.77 -0.03 -38.92
CA VAL A 79 -18.05 0.36 -37.70
C VAL A 79 -18.72 1.61 -37.10
N LEU A 80 -19.11 1.52 -35.83
CA LEU A 80 -19.69 2.62 -35.05
C LEU A 80 -18.61 3.41 -34.32
N ARG A 81 -17.69 2.72 -33.65
CA ARG A 81 -16.55 3.28 -32.93
C ARG A 81 -15.40 2.28 -32.90
N SER A 82 -14.18 2.79 -32.83
CA SER A 82 -12.94 2.03 -32.70
C SER A 82 -12.18 2.54 -31.49
N TYR A 83 -11.60 1.64 -30.71
CA TYR A 83 -10.72 1.95 -29.58
C TYR A 83 -9.42 1.19 -29.74
N SER A 84 -8.30 1.88 -29.57
CA SER A 84 -7.01 1.23 -29.52
C SER A 84 -6.82 0.46 -28.21
N PHE A 85 -5.81 -0.41 -28.14
CA PHE A 85 -5.40 -0.98 -26.85
C PHE A 85 -4.80 0.07 -25.90
N ALA A 86 -4.26 1.17 -26.42
CA ALA A 86 -3.77 2.29 -25.62
C ALA A 86 -4.90 3.05 -24.90
N ASP A 87 -6.11 3.03 -25.47
CA ASP A 87 -7.29 3.64 -24.86
C ASP A 87 -7.88 2.79 -23.72
N ILE A 88 -7.53 1.50 -23.64
CA ILE A 88 -8.10 0.54 -22.67
C ILE A 88 -7.23 0.50 -21.42
N LEU A 89 -7.75 1.05 -20.32
CA LEU A 89 -7.08 0.99 -19.01
C LEU A 89 -7.14 -0.42 -18.43
N PHE A 90 -8.34 -0.98 -18.37
CA PHE A 90 -8.58 -2.38 -18.01
C PHE A 90 -9.98 -2.82 -18.43
N VAL A 91 -10.15 -4.15 -18.54
CA VAL A 91 -11.44 -4.78 -18.82
C VAL A 91 -11.89 -5.54 -17.58
N ALA A 92 -13.09 -5.25 -17.10
CA ALA A 92 -13.73 -5.97 -16.00
C ALA A 92 -14.93 -6.80 -16.51
N ILE A 93 -15.25 -7.87 -15.80
CA ILE A 93 -16.48 -8.65 -16.01
C ILE A 93 -17.28 -8.61 -14.70
N PRO A 94 -18.14 -7.58 -14.51
CA PRO A 94 -18.92 -7.44 -13.28
C PRO A 94 -19.97 -8.56 -13.11
N SER A 95 -20.44 -9.16 -14.21
CA SER A 95 -21.36 -10.31 -14.22
C SER A 95 -21.09 -11.22 -15.42
N GLN A 96 -21.59 -12.46 -15.40
CA GLN A 96 -21.23 -13.55 -16.33
C GLN A 96 -21.25 -13.17 -17.83
N ASN A 97 -22.13 -12.24 -18.24
CA ASN A 97 -22.26 -11.80 -19.63
C ASN A 97 -21.97 -10.31 -19.84
N MET A 98 -21.47 -9.59 -18.83
CA MET A 98 -21.25 -8.15 -18.89
C MET A 98 -19.75 -7.86 -19.00
N LEU A 99 -19.36 -7.22 -20.08
CA LEU A 99 -18.03 -6.66 -20.32
C LEU A 99 -18.04 -5.18 -19.99
N GLU A 100 -17.12 -4.77 -19.15
CA GLU A 100 -16.90 -3.38 -18.80
C GLU A 100 -15.48 -2.97 -19.23
N PHE A 101 -15.41 -2.17 -20.30
CA PHE A 101 -14.17 -1.54 -20.75
C PHE A 101 -14.04 -0.18 -20.06
N ASN A 102 -13.06 -0.06 -19.17
CA ASN A 102 -12.68 1.22 -18.60
C ASN A 102 -11.65 1.85 -19.53
N LEU A 103 -12.08 2.83 -20.32
CA LEU A 103 -11.24 3.53 -21.28
C LEU A 103 -10.71 4.83 -20.68
N ALA A 104 -9.65 5.39 -21.25
CA ALA A 104 -9.02 6.61 -20.77
C ALA A 104 -9.98 7.82 -20.71
N SER A 105 -10.98 7.87 -21.59
CA SER A 105 -11.93 8.98 -21.71
C SER A 105 -13.37 8.64 -21.27
N GLU A 106 -13.75 7.37 -21.25
CA GLU A 106 -15.14 6.95 -20.97
C GLU A 106 -15.22 5.50 -20.49
N LYS A 107 -16.38 5.11 -19.95
CA LYS A 107 -16.66 3.72 -19.55
C LYS A 107 -17.66 3.09 -20.52
N LEU A 108 -17.27 1.99 -21.15
CA LEU A 108 -18.06 1.28 -22.14
C LEU A 108 -18.55 -0.05 -21.58
N ILE A 109 -19.87 -0.25 -21.58
CA ILE A 109 -20.51 -1.47 -21.10
C ILE A 109 -21.14 -2.22 -22.28
N LEU A 110 -20.77 -3.49 -22.44
CA LEU A 110 -21.28 -4.41 -23.45
C LEU A 110 -21.78 -5.70 -22.80
N PHE A 111 -22.77 -6.33 -23.39
CA PHE A 111 -23.27 -7.64 -22.97
C PHE A 111 -22.97 -8.67 -24.06
N SER A 112 -22.25 -9.73 -23.71
CA SER A 112 -21.92 -10.84 -24.61
C SER A 112 -21.92 -12.16 -23.85
N ALA A 113 -22.54 -13.20 -24.42
CA ALA A 113 -22.45 -14.56 -23.90
C ALA A 113 -21.01 -15.13 -23.92
N ARG A 114 -20.08 -14.46 -24.62
CA ARG A 114 -18.66 -14.81 -24.70
C ARG A 114 -17.77 -13.80 -23.97
N ALA A 115 -18.30 -13.10 -22.96
CA ALA A 115 -17.59 -12.07 -22.20
C ALA A 115 -16.19 -12.52 -21.73
N HIS A 116 -16.09 -13.71 -21.12
CA HIS A 116 -14.81 -14.26 -20.67
C HIS A 116 -13.81 -14.44 -21.82
N GLN A 117 -14.23 -14.97 -22.96
CA GLN A 117 -13.34 -15.17 -24.13
C GLN A 117 -12.86 -13.85 -24.72
N VAL A 118 -13.72 -12.82 -24.72
CA VAL A 118 -13.35 -11.47 -25.16
C VAL A 118 -12.31 -10.88 -24.22
N LYS A 119 -12.52 -10.97 -22.89
CA LYS A 119 -11.57 -10.45 -21.90
C LYS A 119 -10.22 -11.14 -22.03
N THR A 120 -10.19 -12.47 -22.07
CA THR A 120 -8.93 -13.22 -22.24
C THR A 120 -8.21 -12.77 -23.50
N LEU A 121 -8.92 -12.66 -24.63
CA LEU A 121 -8.29 -12.28 -25.90
C LEU A 121 -7.79 -10.82 -25.90
N VAL A 122 -8.51 -9.89 -25.27
CA VAL A 122 -8.05 -8.50 -25.10
C VAL A 122 -6.85 -8.43 -24.15
N ASP A 123 -6.89 -9.17 -23.04
CA ASP A 123 -5.79 -9.24 -22.08
C ASP A 123 -4.55 -9.87 -22.72
N ASP A 124 -4.70 -10.93 -23.52
CA ASP A 124 -3.62 -11.59 -24.25
C ASP A 124 -2.98 -10.61 -25.25
N PHE A 125 -3.79 -9.84 -26.00
CA PHE A 125 -3.24 -8.79 -26.86
C PHE A 125 -2.53 -7.70 -26.08
N ILE A 126 -3.07 -7.26 -24.94
CA ILE A 126 -2.40 -6.27 -24.06
C ILE A 126 -1.12 -6.87 -23.47
N LEU A 127 -1.11 -8.16 -23.13
CA LEU A 127 0.03 -8.87 -22.56
C LEU A 127 1.13 -9.09 -23.61
N GLU A 128 0.78 -9.48 -24.83
CA GLU A 128 1.71 -9.59 -25.97
C GLU A 128 2.24 -8.22 -26.38
N LEU A 129 1.39 -7.19 -26.42
CA LEU A 129 1.82 -5.79 -26.61
C LEU A 129 2.73 -5.30 -25.47
N LYS A 130 2.65 -5.88 -24.27
CA LYS A 130 3.59 -5.62 -23.16
C LYS A 130 4.87 -6.45 -23.24
N LYS A 131 4.84 -7.65 -23.86
CA LYS A 131 6.02 -8.51 -24.06
C LYS A 131 6.93 -7.98 -25.15
N ASP A 132 6.37 -7.41 -26.21
CA ASP A 132 7.10 -6.89 -27.38
C ASP A 132 7.32 -5.37 -27.35
N SER A 133 6.93 -4.69 -26.26
CA SER A 133 7.09 -3.24 -26.15
C SER A 133 8.44 -2.85 -25.55
N ASP A 134 9.19 -2.08 -26.33
CA ASP A 134 10.38 -1.39 -25.88
C ASP A 134 10.05 -0.19 -24.96
N PHE A 135 8.82 0.02 -24.51
CA PHE A 135 8.45 1.17 -23.69
C PHE A 135 8.17 0.80 -22.22
N VAL A 136 8.66 1.63 -21.30
CA VAL A 136 8.48 1.49 -19.85
C VAL A 136 8.01 2.82 -19.24
N VAL A 137 7.21 2.79 -18.18
CA VAL A 137 6.74 4.00 -17.50
C VAL A 137 7.49 4.16 -16.19
N ALA A 138 8.01 5.36 -15.94
CA ALA A 138 8.60 5.75 -14.68
C ALA A 138 7.56 5.70 -13.55
N VAL A 139 7.76 4.82 -12.58
CA VAL A 139 6.85 4.71 -11.42
C VAL A 139 7.23 5.65 -10.28
N ARG A 140 8.42 6.27 -10.35
CA ARG A 140 8.97 7.22 -9.37
C ARG A 140 9.82 8.27 -10.08
N ASN A 141 10.07 9.39 -9.41
CA ASN A 141 11.03 10.38 -9.89
C ASN A 141 12.46 9.83 -9.74
N PHE A 142 13.34 10.20 -10.64
CA PHE A 142 14.77 9.91 -10.58
C PHE A 142 15.51 11.12 -11.13
N LEU A 143 16.15 11.89 -10.25
CA LEU A 143 16.88 13.13 -10.58
C LEU A 143 18.33 13.02 -10.06
N PRO A 144 19.20 12.29 -10.77
CA PRO A 144 20.58 12.07 -10.34
C PRO A 144 21.44 13.34 -10.53
N GLU A 145 22.43 13.54 -9.65
CA GLU A 145 23.41 14.64 -9.78
C GLU A 145 24.46 14.40 -10.88
N ASP A 146 24.65 13.14 -11.30
CA ASP A 146 25.56 12.77 -12.38
C ASP A 146 24.90 12.98 -13.75
N PRO A 147 25.45 13.85 -14.63
CA PRO A 147 24.91 14.11 -15.96
C PRO A 147 24.96 12.89 -16.92
N ALA A 148 25.63 11.79 -16.55
CA ALA A 148 25.61 10.53 -17.29
C ALA A 148 24.38 9.64 -16.98
N LEU A 149 23.57 9.99 -15.97
CA LEU A 149 22.38 9.27 -15.55
C LEU A 149 21.10 9.95 -16.06
N LEU A 150 20.07 9.17 -16.37
CA LEU A 150 18.85 9.66 -17.01
C LEU A 150 17.89 10.24 -15.98
N SER A 151 17.54 11.52 -16.07
CA SER A 151 16.60 12.16 -15.16
C SER A 151 15.14 12.08 -15.64
N PHE A 152 14.24 11.41 -14.92
CA PHE A 152 12.80 11.31 -15.25
C PHE A 152 11.88 11.56 -14.05
N HIS A 153 10.62 11.88 -14.35
CA HIS A 153 9.55 12.03 -13.37
C HIS A 153 8.58 10.84 -13.43
N LYS A 154 7.92 10.59 -12.30
CA LYS A 154 6.83 9.61 -12.19
C LYS A 154 5.75 9.91 -13.24
N GLY A 155 5.47 8.93 -14.09
CA GLY A 155 4.51 9.01 -15.19
C GLY A 155 5.13 9.29 -16.57
N ASP A 156 6.45 9.45 -16.67
CA ASP A 156 7.16 9.59 -17.96
C ASP A 156 7.30 8.22 -18.66
N ILE A 157 7.02 8.14 -19.97
CA ILE A 157 7.08 6.89 -20.76
C ILE A 157 8.43 6.80 -21.49
N ILE A 158 9.35 5.95 -21.04
CA ILE A 158 10.73 5.72 -21.49
C ILE A 158 10.80 4.57 -22.50
N HIS A 159 11.22 4.82 -23.74
CA HIS A 159 11.55 3.75 -24.71
C HIS A 159 12.86 3.04 -24.34
N LEU A 160 13.14 1.90 -24.95
CA LEU A 160 14.32 1.07 -24.79
C LEU A 160 14.91 0.90 -26.22
N GLN A 161 16.23 0.75 -26.35
CA GLN A 161 17.05 0.70 -27.55
C GLN A 161 18.11 -0.38 -27.33
N PRO A 162 18.44 -1.18 -28.34
CA PRO A 162 19.55 -2.13 -28.27
C PRO A 162 20.92 -1.41 -28.31
N LEU A 163 21.94 -1.92 -27.60
CA LEU A 163 23.33 -1.46 -27.69
C LEU A 163 24.15 -2.47 -28.51
N GLU A 164 24.84 -2.04 -29.58
CA GLU A 164 25.88 -2.86 -30.22
C GLU A 164 27.21 -2.73 -29.44
N PRO A 165 27.94 -3.84 -29.13
CA PRO A 165 29.11 -3.80 -28.24
C PRO A 165 30.43 -3.64 -29.04
N PRO A 166 31.53 -3.19 -28.40
CA PRO A 166 32.18 -4.03 -27.39
C PRO A 166 32.18 -3.37 -26.01
N ARG A 167 31.23 -3.80 -25.17
CA ARG A 167 31.48 -4.42 -23.85
C ARG A 167 30.15 -4.90 -23.27
N ALA A 168 30.16 -6.13 -22.77
CA ALA A 168 28.99 -6.85 -22.29
C ALA A 168 28.26 -6.11 -21.16
N GLY A 169 26.92 -6.05 -21.23
CA GLY A 169 26.07 -5.89 -20.05
C GLY A 169 24.99 -4.82 -20.02
N TYR A 170 24.70 -4.02 -21.08
CA TYR A 170 23.66 -2.98 -21.02
C TYR A 170 23.02 -2.62 -22.40
N SER A 171 21.74 -2.24 -22.41
CA SER A 171 20.94 -1.70 -23.57
C SER A 171 20.14 -0.41 -23.21
N ALA A 172 20.00 0.52 -24.17
CA ALA A 172 19.57 1.95 -24.16
C ALA A 172 18.06 2.26 -24.35
N GLY A 173 17.59 3.51 -24.68
CA GLY A 173 16.26 3.94 -25.29
C GLY A 173 15.41 5.16 -24.77
N CYS A 174 14.55 5.83 -25.59
CA CYS A 174 13.99 7.21 -25.41
C CYS A 174 12.51 7.54 -24.93
N VAL A 175 12.24 8.53 -24.06
CA VAL A 175 10.88 9.00 -23.67
C VAL A 175 10.13 9.79 -24.75
N VAL A 176 8.83 9.52 -24.93
CA VAL A 176 7.96 10.11 -25.99
C VAL A 176 6.76 10.95 -25.48
N GLY A 177 6.38 10.95 -24.18
CA GLY A 177 5.30 11.83 -23.70
C GLY A 177 4.86 11.64 -22.24
N LYS A 178 4.05 12.60 -21.73
CA LYS A 178 3.54 12.69 -20.34
C LYS A 178 2.06 12.33 -20.21
N LYS A 179 1.76 11.53 -19.17
CA LYS A 179 0.48 11.24 -18.49
C LYS A 179 -0.27 9.96 -18.91
N VAL A 180 -0.21 8.94 -18.04
CA VAL A 180 -1.19 7.85 -17.89
C VAL A 180 -1.36 7.56 -16.39
N VAL A 181 -2.60 7.32 -15.94
CA VAL A 181 -2.96 6.93 -14.57
C VAL A 181 -3.63 5.56 -14.61
N TYR A 182 -3.13 4.55 -13.89
CA TYR A 182 -3.78 3.92 -12.72
C TYR A 182 -3.27 2.51 -12.32
N LEU A 183 -3.44 2.28 -11.01
CA LEU A 183 -3.76 1.04 -10.26
C LEU A 183 -2.74 -0.09 -10.09
N GLU A 184 -2.17 -0.06 -8.88
CA GLU A 184 -1.87 -1.13 -7.92
C GLU A 184 -0.92 -2.30 -8.22
N GLU A 185 -0.22 -2.63 -7.14
CA GLU A 185 1.05 -3.34 -7.02
C GLU A 185 0.89 -4.86 -7.00
N LEU A 186 1.86 -5.59 -7.55
CA LEU A 186 2.74 -6.51 -6.79
C LEU A 186 3.59 -7.40 -7.72
N ARG A 187 4.91 -7.30 -7.57
CA ARG A 187 5.75 -8.40 -7.04
C ARG A 187 7.19 -7.91 -6.84
N ARG A 188 7.71 -8.13 -5.63
CA ARG A 188 9.12 -7.96 -5.24
C ARG A 188 9.75 -9.34 -5.08
N ARG A 189 10.93 -9.55 -5.68
CA ARG A 189 12.22 -9.90 -5.04
C ARG A 189 13.11 -10.74 -5.96
N GLY A 190 14.39 -10.39 -5.98
CA GLY A 190 15.52 -11.20 -6.44
C GLY A 190 16.79 -10.35 -6.46
N PRO A 191 17.88 -10.73 -5.77
CA PRO A 191 19.15 -10.00 -5.81
C PRO A 191 19.88 -10.38 -7.10
N ASP A 192 20.07 -9.41 -8.00
CA ASP A 192 21.24 -9.23 -8.87
C ASP A 192 20.89 -8.32 -10.06
N PHE A 193 21.70 -7.27 -10.23
CA PHE A 193 21.91 -6.45 -11.43
C PHE A 193 20.67 -5.83 -12.16
N GLY A 194 20.45 -4.52 -11.98
CA GLY A 194 19.25 -3.86 -12.50
C GLY A 194 19.45 -2.42 -12.99
N TRP A 195 20.48 -2.11 -13.77
CA TRP A 195 20.55 -0.80 -14.45
C TRP A 195 20.08 -0.95 -15.90
N ARG A 196 19.12 -0.12 -16.32
CA ARG A 196 18.66 0.04 -17.70
C ARG A 196 19.14 1.39 -18.23
N PHE A 197 19.21 1.55 -19.54
CA PHE A 197 19.69 2.79 -20.14
C PHE A 197 18.56 3.37 -20.98
N GLY A 198 18.45 4.69 -20.98
CA GLY A 198 17.41 5.36 -21.73
C GLY A 198 17.75 6.77 -22.16
N THR A 199 16.79 7.49 -22.70
CA THR A 199 16.94 8.79 -23.33
C THR A 199 15.68 9.60 -23.03
N ILE A 200 15.78 10.89 -22.76
CA ILE A 200 14.65 11.77 -22.47
C ILE A 200 14.92 13.06 -23.20
N HIS A 201 14.01 13.48 -24.09
CA HIS A 201 14.17 14.72 -24.86
C HIS A 201 15.56 14.83 -25.55
N GLY A 202 16.09 13.72 -26.07
CA GLY A 202 17.39 13.66 -26.73
C GLY A 202 18.63 13.54 -25.81
N ARG A 203 18.47 13.51 -24.48
CA ARG A 203 19.57 13.24 -23.53
C ARG A 203 19.59 11.81 -23.09
N VAL A 204 20.75 11.18 -23.16
CA VAL A 204 20.95 9.73 -22.99
C VAL A 204 21.59 9.45 -21.61
N GLY A 205 21.09 8.47 -20.84
CA GLY A 205 21.64 8.13 -19.52
C GLY A 205 21.16 6.80 -18.91
N ARG A 206 21.83 6.34 -17.84
CA ARG A 206 21.49 5.10 -17.11
C ARG A 206 20.51 5.34 -15.97
N PHE A 207 19.70 4.35 -15.62
CA PHE A 207 18.77 4.39 -14.50
C PHE A 207 18.43 3.02 -13.91
N PRO A 208 18.01 2.92 -12.64
CA PRO A 208 17.65 1.65 -12.02
C PRO A 208 16.32 1.09 -12.54
N SER A 209 16.31 -0.21 -12.83
CA SER A 209 15.18 -0.97 -13.40
C SER A 209 14.00 -1.11 -12.46
N GLU A 210 14.23 -1.01 -11.14
CA GLU A 210 13.20 -1.00 -10.11
C GLU A 210 12.34 0.29 -10.10
N LEU A 211 12.71 1.31 -10.88
CA LEU A 211 11.99 2.58 -10.97
C LEU A 211 11.06 2.67 -12.20
N VAL A 212 10.93 1.60 -12.99
CA VAL A 212 10.13 1.57 -14.22
C VAL A 212 9.28 0.30 -14.36
N GLN A 213 8.17 0.36 -15.11
CA GLN A 213 7.31 -0.79 -15.43
C GLN A 213 7.02 -0.91 -16.94
N PRO A 214 6.94 -2.11 -17.54
CA PRO A 214 6.61 -2.28 -18.96
C PRO A 214 5.22 -1.71 -19.30
N ALA A 215 5.11 -0.99 -20.42
CA ALA A 215 3.85 -0.45 -20.93
C ALA A 215 3.73 -0.71 -22.44
N ALA A 216 2.50 -0.84 -22.94
CA ALA A 216 2.26 -0.98 -24.38
C ALA A 216 2.65 0.30 -25.14
N ALA A 217 3.13 0.15 -26.38
CA ALA A 217 3.51 1.28 -27.23
C ALA A 217 2.31 2.21 -27.51
N PRO A 218 2.43 3.54 -27.35
CA PRO A 218 1.35 4.49 -27.67
C PRO A 218 1.20 4.72 -29.20
N ASP A 219 -0.04 4.78 -29.69
CA ASP A 219 -0.41 4.76 -31.11
C ASP A 219 -0.12 6.05 -31.94
N PHE A 220 0.57 7.05 -31.40
CA PHE A 220 0.68 8.37 -32.06
C PHE A 220 1.85 8.55 -33.07
N LEU A 221 2.37 7.47 -33.66
CA LEU A 221 3.46 7.54 -34.66
C LEU A 221 3.01 7.20 -36.10
N GLN A 222 1.89 7.78 -36.53
CA GLN A 222 1.67 8.04 -37.97
C GLN A 222 1.64 9.55 -38.21
N LEU A 223 2.82 10.18 -38.24
CA LEU A 223 2.96 11.53 -38.77
C LEU A 223 2.99 11.46 -40.30
N PRO A 224 2.13 12.22 -41.01
CA PRO A 224 2.26 12.43 -42.44
C PRO A 224 3.56 13.17 -42.74
N THR A 225 4.18 12.80 -43.86
CA THR A 225 5.34 13.47 -44.43
C THR A 225 5.01 14.95 -44.69
N GLU A 226 5.80 15.85 -44.08
CA GLU A 226 5.86 17.32 -44.31
C GLU A 226 5.75 17.68 -45.82
N PRO A 227 5.23 18.86 -46.23
CA PRO A 227 5.72 20.16 -45.71
C PRO A 227 4.68 21.30 -45.60
N GLY A 228 4.92 22.25 -44.68
CA GLY A 228 4.14 23.49 -44.67
C GLY A 228 4.49 24.50 -43.57
N ARG A 229 5.71 25.06 -43.61
CA ARG A 229 6.12 26.26 -42.85
C ARG A 229 5.03 27.35 -42.87
N ARG A 230 4.45 27.66 -41.69
CA ARG A 230 4.18 29.05 -41.22
C ARG A 230 3.45 29.23 -39.87
N ARG A 231 3.25 28.19 -39.04
CA ARG A 231 2.67 28.39 -37.68
C ARG A 231 3.52 27.96 -36.49
N ALA A 232 4.73 27.48 -36.70
CA ALA A 232 5.67 27.10 -35.63
C ALA A 232 6.69 28.21 -35.27
N ALA A 233 6.39 29.48 -35.55
CA ALA A 233 7.27 30.61 -35.23
C ALA A 233 6.91 31.35 -33.93
N ALA A 234 5.82 30.98 -33.24
CA ALA A 234 5.43 31.63 -31.98
C ALA A 234 5.84 30.84 -30.71
N VAL A 235 6.32 29.60 -30.86
CA VAL A 235 6.67 28.73 -29.71
C VAL A 235 8.17 28.44 -29.61
N ALA A 236 8.95 28.67 -30.67
CA ALA A 236 10.40 28.44 -30.69
C ALA A 236 11.24 29.60 -30.09
N ALA A 237 10.64 30.77 -29.81
CA ALA A 237 11.32 31.88 -29.14
C ALA A 237 11.33 31.78 -27.60
N ALA A 238 10.64 30.80 -27.01
CA ALA A 238 10.57 30.63 -25.56
C ALA A 238 11.46 29.50 -25.00
N VAL A 239 12.19 28.77 -25.85
CA VAL A 239 13.05 27.63 -25.43
C VAL A 239 14.53 27.83 -25.80
N ALA A 240 14.91 29.00 -26.33
CA ALA A 240 16.26 29.29 -26.79
C ALA A 240 17.11 30.15 -25.81
N SER A 241 16.83 30.13 -24.50
CA SER A 241 17.70 30.77 -23.49
C SER A 241 18.27 29.83 -22.44
N THR A 242 18.23 28.51 -22.65
CA THR A 242 18.89 27.57 -21.74
C THR A 242 19.64 26.48 -22.50
N ALA A 243 20.90 26.82 -22.84
CA ALA A 243 22.08 25.96 -22.94
C ALA A 243 22.82 25.94 -24.29
N ALA A 244 23.60 27.00 -24.53
CA ALA A 244 24.97 26.93 -25.07
C ALA A 244 25.68 28.19 -24.55
N ALA A 245 26.84 28.14 -23.89
CA ALA A 245 28.04 27.51 -24.41
C ALA A 245 28.75 26.63 -23.37
N ARG A 246 29.18 25.45 -23.83
CA ARG A 246 30.26 24.66 -23.24
C ARG A 246 31.60 25.34 -23.59
N GLU A 247 32.63 25.16 -22.76
CA GLU A 247 33.87 24.46 -23.16
C GLU A 247 34.75 24.18 -21.93
N VAL A 248 35.39 23.02 -21.91
CA VAL A 248 36.31 22.52 -20.89
C VAL A 248 37.73 23.01 -21.20
N GLY A 249 38.56 23.36 -20.19
CA GLY A 249 40.00 23.48 -20.45
C GLY A 249 40.92 24.02 -19.33
N ARG A 250 41.53 23.08 -18.59
CA ARG A 250 42.90 23.07 -18.02
C ARG A 250 43.37 24.00 -16.88
N ARG A 251 43.96 23.33 -15.87
CA ARG A 251 44.96 23.76 -14.86
C ARG A 251 46.18 24.50 -15.47
N ARG A 252 46.78 25.46 -14.72
CA ARG A 252 48.17 25.39 -14.19
C ARG A 252 48.54 26.56 -13.24
N GLU A 253 49.26 26.24 -12.15
CA GLU A 253 50.35 26.95 -11.39
C GLU A 253 50.28 28.49 -11.22
N GLY A 254 50.53 29.15 -10.08
CA GLY A 254 51.24 28.88 -8.82
C GLY A 254 51.28 30.18 -7.95
N PRO A 255 51.99 30.22 -6.80
CA PRO A 255 51.65 30.99 -5.58
C PRO A 255 52.59 32.22 -5.34
N PRO A 256 52.76 32.82 -4.14
CA PRO A 256 52.00 32.86 -2.86
C PRO A 256 51.71 34.32 -2.39
N VAL A 257 51.14 34.55 -1.20
CA VAL A 257 51.63 35.53 -0.19
C VAL A 257 50.88 35.32 1.15
N ARG A 258 51.65 35.39 2.23
CA ARG A 258 51.32 35.14 3.64
C ARG A 258 50.81 36.40 4.37
N ALA A 259 49.99 36.11 5.39
CA ALA A 259 49.98 36.63 6.77
C ALA A 259 49.48 38.05 7.12
N GLY A 260 48.75 38.06 8.24
CA GLY A 260 48.36 39.21 9.08
C GLY A 260 46.83 39.30 9.21
N SER A 261 46.20 39.41 10.37
CA SER A 261 46.55 39.43 11.79
C SER A 261 45.19 39.44 12.54
N ALA A 262 45.19 38.96 13.78
CA ALA A 262 44.05 38.95 14.69
C ALA A 262 43.42 40.34 14.92
N ASP A 263 42.10 40.41 15.14
CA ASP A 263 41.53 40.98 16.38
C ASP A 263 40.05 40.60 16.60
N ARG A 264 39.65 40.61 17.87
CA ARG A 264 38.34 40.25 18.44
C ARG A 264 37.25 41.29 18.13
N GLY A 265 36.00 40.84 18.16
CA GLY A 265 34.82 41.69 18.37
C GLY A 265 33.56 40.83 18.46
N GLU A 266 32.83 40.98 19.56
CA GLU A 266 31.58 40.28 19.87
C GLU A 266 30.55 40.38 18.73
N ASP A 267 29.99 39.23 18.33
CA ASP A 267 28.73 39.18 17.61
C ASP A 267 27.83 38.16 18.32
N GLY A 268 26.62 38.58 18.67
CA GLY A 268 25.59 37.72 19.22
C GLY A 268 25.43 36.48 18.36
N LEU A 269 25.14 35.34 18.99
CA LEU A 269 24.93 34.06 18.31
C LEU A 269 23.83 34.20 17.25
N ALA A 270 24.21 34.63 16.06
CA ALA A 270 23.37 34.63 14.88
C ALA A 270 23.03 33.17 14.62
N LEU A 271 21.72 32.88 14.66
CA LEU A 271 21.18 31.59 14.27
C LEU A 271 21.78 31.21 12.91
N PRO A 272 22.19 29.95 12.71
CA PRO A 272 22.63 29.50 11.39
C PRO A 272 21.57 29.84 10.34
N PRO A 273 21.95 30.17 9.09
CA PRO A 273 21.02 30.59 8.07
C PRO A 273 19.88 29.58 7.96
N CYS A 274 18.64 30.07 8.10
CA CYS A 274 17.44 29.25 8.19
C CYS A 274 17.41 28.23 7.05
N ALA A 275 17.31 26.94 7.34
CA ALA A 275 17.32 25.88 6.31
C ALA A 275 16.24 26.08 5.21
N MET A 276 15.15 26.76 5.58
CA MET A 276 14.05 27.12 4.67
C MET A 276 14.38 28.31 3.76
N LEU A 277 15.39 29.12 4.08
CA LEU A 277 15.87 30.24 3.25
C LEU A 277 16.43 29.74 1.93
N GLU A 278 17.21 28.65 1.95
CA GLU A 278 17.74 28.01 0.73
C GLU A 278 16.61 27.54 -0.21
N PHE A 279 15.50 27.08 0.37
CA PHE A 279 14.31 26.68 -0.38
C PHE A 279 13.57 27.92 -0.93
N ALA A 280 13.34 28.91 -0.07
CA ALA A 280 12.65 30.15 -0.44
C ALA A 280 13.35 30.88 -1.59
N GLN A 281 14.68 30.99 -1.56
CA GLN A 281 15.47 31.63 -2.63
C GLN A 281 15.24 31.02 -4.03
N LYS A 282 14.85 29.74 -4.09
CA LYS A 282 14.66 29.03 -5.36
C LYS A 282 13.21 28.93 -5.80
N TYR A 283 12.28 28.86 -4.84
CA TYR A 283 10.89 28.48 -5.12
C TYR A 283 9.84 29.50 -4.66
N PHE A 284 10.20 30.46 -3.80
CA PHE A 284 9.26 31.51 -3.42
C PHE A 284 9.17 32.58 -4.49
N ARG A 285 8.01 33.26 -4.53
CA ARG A 285 7.83 34.45 -5.37
C ARG A 285 8.81 35.54 -4.94
N GLU A 286 9.24 36.36 -5.91
CA GLU A 286 9.99 37.57 -5.58
C GLU A 286 9.17 38.50 -4.67
N PRO A 287 9.80 39.15 -3.66
CA PRO A 287 9.11 40.11 -2.81
C PRO A 287 8.49 41.22 -3.66
N GLN A 288 7.15 41.30 -3.69
CA GLN A 288 6.46 42.31 -4.50
C GLN A 288 6.84 43.73 -4.04
N ARG A 289 7.41 44.51 -4.96
CA ARG A 289 7.51 45.97 -4.84
C ARG A 289 6.11 46.55 -5.06
N ARG A 290 5.56 47.23 -4.05
CA ARG A 290 4.33 48.01 -4.23
C ARG A 290 4.56 49.08 -5.32
N PRO A 291 3.77 49.16 -6.39
CA PRO A 291 3.77 50.32 -7.27
C PRO A 291 3.18 51.50 -6.48
N GLN A 292 3.97 52.55 -6.27
CA GLN A 292 3.39 53.85 -5.89
C GLN A 292 2.80 54.47 -7.15
N ASP A 293 1.48 54.39 -7.29
CA ASP A 293 0.75 55.34 -8.13
C ASP A 293 0.83 56.72 -7.47
N GLY A 294 1.38 57.68 -8.21
CA GLY A 294 1.30 59.11 -7.91
C GLY A 294 2.65 59.79 -7.68
N LEU A 295 3.10 60.52 -8.71
CA LEU A 295 4.14 61.54 -8.64
C LEU A 295 3.98 62.42 -7.39
N ARG A 296 4.93 62.36 -6.44
CA ARG A 296 5.33 63.50 -5.60
C ARG A 296 6.72 63.30 -5.01
N LEU A 297 7.56 64.32 -5.21
CA LEU A 297 8.92 64.42 -4.72
C LEU A 297 9.00 64.48 -3.18
N LYS A 298 10.02 63.78 -2.67
CA LYS A 298 10.77 63.96 -1.39
C LYS A 298 10.03 63.71 -0.06
N SER A 299 10.45 62.64 0.63
CA SER A 299 11.16 62.72 1.92
C SER A 299 11.93 61.42 2.21
N LYS A 300 13.14 61.57 2.76
CA LYS A 300 13.95 60.51 3.36
C LYS A 300 13.29 60.07 4.66
N GLU A 301 12.95 58.78 4.79
CA GLU A 301 13.07 57.97 6.01
C GLU A 301 12.83 56.50 5.62
N GLY A 302 13.68 55.61 6.13
CA GLY A 302 13.79 54.22 5.69
C GLY A 302 12.48 53.46 5.83
N ARG A 303 11.97 52.95 4.70
CA ARG A 303 10.97 51.88 4.67
C ARG A 303 11.66 50.64 4.12
N GLU A 304 11.88 49.69 5.02
CA GLU A 304 12.52 48.40 4.79
C GLU A 304 11.91 47.72 3.56
N SER A 305 12.76 47.50 2.56
CA SER A 305 12.49 46.56 1.48
C SER A 305 12.31 45.18 2.09
N GLY A 306 11.12 44.58 1.95
CA GLY A 306 10.88 43.21 2.44
C GLY A 306 11.89 42.25 1.84
N THR A 307 12.72 41.68 2.69
CA THR A 307 13.73 40.68 2.34
C THR A 307 13.08 39.30 2.18
N LEU A 308 13.79 38.34 1.58
CA LEU A 308 13.31 36.96 1.47
C LEU A 308 13.16 36.32 2.87
N GLU A 309 14.01 36.76 3.81
CA GLU A 309 13.93 36.42 5.23
C GLU A 309 12.59 36.87 5.85
N ASP A 310 12.12 38.08 5.54
CA ASP A 310 10.81 38.58 6.02
C ASP A 310 9.63 37.74 5.49
N MET A 311 9.78 37.16 4.29
CA MET A 311 8.79 36.23 3.75
C MET A 311 8.73 34.89 4.49
N LEU A 312 9.76 34.53 5.26
CA LEU A 312 9.79 33.35 6.11
C LEU A 312 9.35 33.60 7.55
N CYS A 313 9.23 34.86 7.98
CA CYS A 313 8.81 35.19 9.34
C CYS A 313 7.30 35.45 9.44
N PHE A 314 6.77 35.36 10.65
CA PHE A 314 5.35 35.54 10.95
C PHE A 314 4.79 36.85 10.42
N THR A 315 3.53 36.82 9.95
CA THR A 315 2.77 38.01 9.60
C THR A 315 1.38 38.04 10.24
N LYS A 316 0.92 39.25 10.56
CA LYS A 316 -0.44 39.53 11.07
C LYS A 316 -1.46 39.73 9.96
N THR A 317 -1.00 39.92 8.72
CA THR A 317 -1.87 40.22 7.58
C THR A 317 -2.05 38.98 6.70
N PRO A 318 -3.28 38.69 6.22
CA PRO A 318 -3.50 37.61 5.26
C PRO A 318 -2.64 37.77 4.00
N LEU A 319 -2.06 36.67 3.54
CA LEU A 319 -1.35 36.62 2.27
C LEU A 319 -2.31 36.96 1.10
N GLN A 320 -1.82 37.76 0.16
CA GLN A 320 -2.53 38.08 -1.08
C GLN A 320 -2.16 37.13 -2.22
N ASP A 321 -0.98 36.51 -2.11
CA ASP A 321 -0.46 35.54 -3.06
C ASP A 321 0.18 34.36 -2.33
N SER A 322 0.24 33.20 -2.99
CA SER A 322 0.99 32.01 -2.55
C SER A 322 2.47 32.34 -2.27
N LEU A 323 3.07 31.68 -1.27
CA LEU A 323 4.50 31.80 -1.01
C LEU A 323 5.31 31.21 -2.15
N ILE A 324 4.98 29.98 -2.54
CA ILE A 324 5.59 29.28 -3.68
C ILE A 324 5.03 29.86 -4.98
N GLU A 325 5.86 29.96 -6.02
CA GLU A 325 5.39 30.39 -7.33
C GLU A 325 4.50 29.33 -8.00
N LEU A 326 3.19 29.54 -7.94
CA LEU A 326 2.17 28.70 -8.57
C LEU A 326 1.72 29.32 -9.89
N SER A 327 1.68 28.51 -10.95
CA SER A 327 1.38 28.93 -12.32
C SER A 327 -0.11 29.19 -12.59
N ASP A 328 -1.01 28.71 -11.72
CA ASP A 328 -2.47 28.83 -11.86
C ASP A 328 -3.04 29.81 -10.83
N SER A 329 -3.88 30.74 -11.31
CA SER A 329 -4.58 31.72 -10.47
C SER A 329 -5.54 31.06 -9.47
N SER A 330 -6.15 29.92 -9.83
CA SER A 330 -7.04 29.16 -8.94
C SER A 330 -6.28 28.54 -7.76
N LEU A 331 -5.07 28.01 -8.00
CA LEU A 331 -4.19 27.48 -6.97
C LEU A 331 -3.66 28.60 -6.05
N ASN A 332 -3.39 29.78 -6.61
CA ASN A 332 -3.01 30.94 -5.81
C ASN A 332 -4.14 31.34 -4.85
N LYS A 333 -5.38 31.44 -5.35
CA LYS A 333 -6.54 31.71 -4.49
C LYS A 333 -6.68 30.66 -3.38
N MET A 334 -6.52 29.38 -3.74
CA MET A 334 -6.52 28.28 -2.78
C MET A 334 -5.44 28.41 -1.70
N ALA A 335 -4.24 28.87 -2.06
CA ALA A 335 -3.14 29.15 -1.13
C ALA A 335 -3.48 30.29 -0.16
N THR A 336 -4.12 31.35 -0.64
CA THR A 336 -4.54 32.48 0.21
C THR A 336 -5.64 32.07 1.18
N ASP A 337 -6.60 31.25 0.75
CA ASP A 337 -7.65 30.70 1.60
C ASP A 337 -7.07 29.72 2.65
N MET A 338 -6.08 28.91 2.25
CA MET A 338 -5.32 28.06 3.15
C MET A 338 -4.61 28.87 4.24
N PHE A 339 -3.95 29.97 3.87
CA PHE A 339 -3.26 30.82 4.82
C PHE A 339 -4.22 31.43 5.85
N LEU A 340 -5.40 31.87 5.39
CA LEU A 340 -6.43 32.37 6.27
C LEU A 340 -6.95 31.28 7.23
N ALA A 341 -7.05 30.03 6.79
CA ALA A 341 -7.38 28.90 7.66
C ALA A 341 -6.27 28.60 8.67
N VAL A 342 -4.99 28.70 8.30
CA VAL A 342 -3.85 28.61 9.23
C VAL A 342 -3.96 29.70 10.31
N MET A 343 -4.19 30.96 9.92
CA MET A 343 -4.37 32.07 10.86
C MET A 343 -5.57 31.85 11.80
N ARG A 344 -6.70 31.32 11.29
CA ARG A 344 -7.87 30.98 12.10
C ARG A 344 -7.56 29.91 13.15
N PHE A 345 -6.85 28.86 12.76
CA PHE A 345 -6.46 27.78 13.68
C PHE A 345 -5.51 28.30 14.78
N MET A 346 -4.60 29.22 14.41
CA MET A 346 -3.65 29.86 15.34
C MET A 346 -4.29 30.96 16.21
N GLY A 347 -5.54 31.34 15.95
CA GLY A 347 -6.25 32.39 16.71
C GLY A 347 -5.93 33.83 16.27
N ASP A 348 -5.18 33.98 15.17
CA ASP A 348 -4.77 35.27 14.59
C ASP A 348 -5.83 35.86 13.65
N ALA A 349 -6.86 35.08 13.29
CA ALA A 349 -8.01 35.53 12.51
C ALA A 349 -9.33 34.97 13.11
N PRO A 350 -10.48 35.67 12.95
CA PRO A 350 -11.76 35.21 13.48
C PRO A 350 -12.27 33.95 12.76
N LEU A 351 -12.81 33.00 13.52
CA LEU A 351 -13.32 31.71 13.04
C LEU A 351 -14.60 31.81 12.17
N LYS A 352 -15.29 32.95 12.17
CA LYS A 352 -16.51 33.20 11.36
C LYS A 352 -17.57 32.09 11.46
N GLY A 353 -17.81 31.57 12.66
CA GLY A 353 -18.82 30.53 12.92
C GLY A 353 -18.37 29.09 12.68
N GLN A 354 -17.12 28.86 12.27
CA GLN A 354 -16.52 27.53 12.17
C GLN A 354 -15.91 27.09 13.51
N SER A 355 -15.89 25.79 13.80
CA SER A 355 -15.09 25.26 14.90
C SER A 355 -13.61 25.11 14.50
N GLU A 356 -12.71 25.01 15.46
CA GLU A 356 -11.28 24.72 15.21
C GLU A 356 -11.10 23.39 14.46
N LEU A 357 -11.98 22.41 14.72
CA LEU A 357 -11.99 21.13 14.04
C LEU A 357 -12.41 21.27 12.57
N ASP A 358 -13.41 22.11 12.27
CA ASP A 358 -13.85 22.34 10.88
C ASP A 358 -12.73 22.98 10.06
N VAL A 359 -12.03 23.97 10.63
CA VAL A 359 -10.88 24.63 10.01
C VAL A 359 -9.76 23.62 9.73
N LEU A 360 -9.41 22.79 10.71
CA LEU A 360 -8.40 21.76 10.56
C LEU A 360 -8.77 20.71 9.50
N CYS A 361 -9.99 20.19 9.55
CA CYS A 361 -10.49 19.22 8.57
C CYS A 361 -10.50 19.80 7.15
N THR A 362 -10.81 21.10 7.01
CA THR A 362 -10.75 21.79 5.71
C THR A 362 -9.32 21.85 5.18
N LEU A 363 -8.35 22.21 6.02
CA LEU A 363 -6.93 22.23 5.66
C LEU A 363 -6.40 20.86 5.21
N LEU A 364 -6.72 19.80 5.98
CA LEU A 364 -6.29 18.43 5.66
C LEU A 364 -6.94 17.89 4.39
N LYS A 365 -8.22 18.17 4.16
CA LYS A 365 -8.89 17.81 2.90
C LYS A 365 -8.27 18.54 1.70
N LEU A 366 -7.98 19.83 1.85
CA LEU A 366 -7.34 20.62 0.80
C LEU A 366 -6.00 20.02 0.34
N CYS A 367 -5.16 19.64 1.31
CA CYS A 367 -3.86 19.01 1.05
C CYS A 367 -3.97 17.56 0.54
N ARG A 368 -5.08 16.88 0.83
CA ARG A 368 -5.41 15.55 0.29
C ARG A 368 -5.79 15.64 -1.18
N ASP A 369 -6.70 16.56 -1.51
CA ASP A 369 -7.29 16.70 -2.84
C ASP A 369 -6.34 17.38 -3.84
N HIS A 370 -5.43 18.23 -3.36
CA HIS A 370 -4.45 18.96 -4.17
C HIS A 370 -3.03 18.75 -3.66
N GLU A 371 -2.30 17.77 -4.22
CA GLU A 371 -0.94 17.43 -3.75
C GLU A 371 0.05 18.60 -3.84
N VAL A 372 -0.10 19.46 -4.85
CA VAL A 372 0.71 20.67 -5.06
C VAL A 372 0.61 21.67 -3.89
N MET A 373 -0.46 21.59 -3.10
CA MET A 373 -0.69 22.46 -1.95
C MET A 373 0.00 21.99 -0.67
N ARG A 374 0.58 20.79 -0.65
CA ARG A 374 1.23 20.23 0.56
C ARG A 374 2.46 21.03 0.97
N ASP A 375 3.34 21.32 0.02
CA ASP A 375 4.56 22.11 0.27
C ASP A 375 4.22 23.55 0.65
N GLU A 376 3.21 24.14 0.00
CA GLU A 376 2.71 25.46 0.35
C GLU A 376 2.16 25.47 1.79
N CYS A 377 1.39 24.45 2.19
CA CYS A 377 0.90 24.32 3.57
C CYS A 377 2.05 24.27 4.58
N TYR A 378 3.08 23.46 4.33
CA TYR A 378 4.26 23.42 5.18
C TYR A 378 4.96 24.78 5.26
N CYS A 379 5.17 25.45 4.13
CA CYS A 379 5.81 26.76 4.09
C CYS A 379 5.01 27.81 4.85
N GLN A 380 3.69 27.84 4.69
CA GLN A 380 2.81 28.77 5.39
C GLN A 380 2.79 28.53 6.91
N VAL A 381 2.74 27.27 7.35
CA VAL A 381 2.79 26.95 8.78
C VAL A 381 4.16 27.28 9.38
N VAL A 382 5.26 26.93 8.68
CA VAL A 382 6.62 27.26 9.09
C VAL A 382 6.82 28.78 9.16
N LYS A 383 6.25 29.53 8.21
CA LYS A 383 6.23 31.00 8.24
C LYS A 383 5.60 31.52 9.52
N GLN A 384 4.41 31.03 9.87
CA GLN A 384 3.66 31.54 11.02
C GLN A 384 4.27 31.15 12.38
N ILE A 385 5.14 30.14 12.46
CA ILE A 385 5.83 29.76 13.71
C ILE A 385 7.22 30.42 13.84
N THR A 386 7.81 30.90 12.74
CA THR A 386 9.12 31.54 12.73
C THR A 386 8.99 33.00 13.15
N ASP A 387 9.74 33.41 14.18
CA ASP A 387 9.71 34.76 14.77
C ASP A 387 8.29 35.30 15.03
N ASN A 388 7.43 34.43 15.58
CA ASN A 388 6.03 34.76 15.82
C ASN A 388 5.87 35.90 16.85
N SER A 389 5.42 37.06 16.35
CA SER A 389 5.17 38.29 17.12
C SER A 389 3.67 38.57 17.33
N SER A 390 2.84 37.52 17.35
CA SER A 390 1.41 37.63 17.61
C SER A 390 1.13 38.20 18.99
N THR A 391 0.01 38.92 19.11
CA THR A 391 -0.53 39.35 20.42
C THR A 391 -1.23 38.20 21.16
N LYS A 392 -1.49 37.09 20.48
CA LYS A 392 -2.05 35.87 21.07
C LYS A 392 -0.92 34.99 21.60
N GLN A 393 -0.90 34.78 22.93
CA GLN A 393 0.17 34.04 23.60
C GLN A 393 0.31 32.58 23.12
N ASP A 394 -0.78 31.97 22.65
CA ASP A 394 -0.82 30.58 22.21
C ASP A 394 -0.72 30.40 20.67
N SER A 395 -0.60 31.49 19.90
CA SER A 395 -0.54 31.42 18.42
C SER A 395 0.61 30.54 17.94
N CYS A 396 1.85 30.81 18.36
CA CYS A 396 3.00 30.01 17.96
C CYS A 396 2.87 28.53 18.39
N GLN A 397 2.38 28.28 19.62
CA GLN A 397 2.13 26.92 20.11
C GLN A 397 1.09 26.18 19.26
N ARG A 398 0.01 26.85 18.84
CA ARG A 398 -1.00 26.32 17.93
C ARG A 398 -0.41 26.04 16.54
N GLY A 399 0.46 26.91 16.03
CA GLY A 399 1.16 26.67 14.76
C GLY A 399 2.03 25.41 14.79
N TRP A 400 2.78 25.18 15.87
CA TRP A 400 3.54 23.93 16.06
C TRP A 400 2.65 22.69 16.14
N ARG A 401 1.48 22.80 16.80
CA ARG A 401 0.49 21.72 16.83
C ARG A 401 -0.12 21.45 15.46
N LEU A 402 -0.36 22.48 14.67
CA LEU A 402 -0.80 22.33 13.29
C LEU A 402 0.25 21.61 12.45
N LEU A 403 1.52 22.02 12.55
CA LEU A 403 2.63 21.35 11.87
C LEU A 403 2.75 19.88 12.26
N TYR A 404 2.60 19.59 13.56
CA TYR A 404 2.59 18.23 14.10
C TYR A 404 1.48 17.38 13.48
N ILE A 405 0.28 17.94 13.32
CA ILE A 405 -0.85 17.25 12.68
C ILE A 405 -0.57 17.08 11.18
N VAL A 406 -0.24 18.14 10.44
CA VAL A 406 0.02 18.07 8.98
C VAL A 406 1.10 17.02 8.66
N ALA A 407 2.18 16.96 9.46
CA ALA A 407 3.24 15.96 9.34
C ALA A 407 2.80 14.51 9.50
N ALA A 408 1.65 14.24 10.14
CA ALA A 408 1.09 12.89 10.28
C ALA A 408 0.13 12.51 9.13
N TYR A 409 -0.36 13.47 8.35
CA TYR A 409 -1.38 13.25 7.31
C TYR A 409 -0.83 13.38 5.89
N HIS A 410 0.17 14.25 5.68
CA HIS A 410 0.68 14.55 4.34
C HIS A 410 2.19 14.46 4.31
N SER A 411 2.75 13.93 3.23
CA SER A 411 4.18 14.02 2.95
C SER A 411 4.48 15.37 2.30
N CYS A 412 5.68 15.90 2.53
CA CYS A 412 6.25 16.96 1.68
C CYS A 412 6.85 16.36 0.40
N SER A 413 7.17 17.21 -0.57
CA SER A 413 7.94 16.80 -1.74
C SER A 413 9.38 16.41 -1.37
N GLU A 414 10.01 15.62 -2.23
CA GLU A 414 11.43 15.28 -2.10
C GLU A 414 12.33 16.54 -2.15
N VAL A 415 11.85 17.63 -2.76
CA VAL A 415 12.55 18.92 -2.84
C VAL A 415 12.49 19.66 -1.51
N LEU A 416 11.31 19.73 -0.87
CA LEU A 416 11.14 20.42 0.41
C LEU A 416 11.71 19.60 1.58
N GLN A 417 11.64 18.27 1.50
CA GLN A 417 12.03 17.35 2.57
C GLN A 417 13.38 17.67 3.24
N PRO A 418 14.52 17.83 2.54
CA PRO A 418 15.80 18.10 3.19
C PRO A 418 15.81 19.41 3.98
N HIS A 419 15.11 20.44 3.50
CA HIS A 419 15.01 21.75 4.16
C HIS A 419 14.11 21.69 5.39
N LEU A 420 12.94 21.07 5.25
CA LEU A 420 11.97 20.91 6.35
C LEU A 420 12.53 20.03 7.47
N VAL A 421 13.18 18.90 7.13
CA VAL A 421 13.81 18.03 8.14
C VAL A 421 14.93 18.75 8.86
N ARG A 422 15.78 19.50 8.15
CA ARG A 422 16.86 20.29 8.77
C ARG A 422 16.30 21.36 9.71
N PHE A 423 15.28 22.11 9.28
CA PHE A 423 14.57 23.08 10.14
C PHE A 423 14.06 22.44 11.44
N LEU A 424 13.40 21.27 11.36
CA LEU A 424 12.90 20.56 12.53
C LEU A 424 14.04 20.06 13.45
N GLN A 425 15.15 19.61 12.88
CA GLN A 425 16.33 19.16 13.63
C GLN A 425 17.05 20.31 14.31
N ASP A 426 17.19 21.46 13.66
CA ASP A 426 17.84 22.65 14.21
C ASP A 426 17.06 23.14 15.44
N VAL A 427 15.74 23.28 15.33
CA VAL A 427 14.88 23.61 16.47
C VAL A 427 14.91 22.53 17.55
N GLY A 428 14.92 21.25 17.17
CA GLY A 428 14.88 20.13 18.10
C GLY A 428 16.18 19.84 18.87
N ARG A 429 17.33 20.28 18.35
CA ARG A 429 18.66 20.01 18.94
C ARG A 429 19.26 21.21 19.67
N THR A 430 18.83 22.43 19.36
CA THR A 430 19.38 23.66 19.94
C THR A 430 18.91 23.84 21.38
N PRO A 431 19.79 23.74 22.39
CA PRO A 431 19.41 23.91 23.78
C PRO A 431 18.91 25.34 24.02
N GLY A 432 17.90 25.49 24.87
CA GLY A 432 17.34 26.79 25.24
C GLY A 432 16.26 27.35 24.31
N LEU A 433 16.08 26.82 23.09
CA LEU A 433 14.96 27.22 22.23
C LEU A 433 13.62 26.66 22.73
N PRO A 434 12.50 27.40 22.61
CA PRO A 434 11.19 26.84 22.88
C PRO A 434 10.84 25.76 21.84
N PHE A 435 9.84 24.92 22.15
CA PHE A 435 9.25 23.95 21.22
C PHE A 435 10.14 22.79 20.71
N GLN A 436 11.36 22.60 21.24
CA GLN A 436 12.26 21.47 20.91
C GLN A 436 11.53 20.11 20.86
N GLY A 437 10.70 19.83 21.88
CA GLY A 437 10.00 18.55 22.01
C GLY A 437 8.96 18.29 20.91
N ILE A 438 8.21 19.33 20.50
CA ILE A 438 7.22 19.19 19.42
C ILE A 438 7.88 19.19 18.04
N ALA A 439 8.98 19.92 17.85
CA ALA A 439 9.77 19.86 16.63
C ALA A 439 10.28 18.43 16.34
N LYS A 440 10.85 17.76 17.35
CA LYS A 440 11.25 16.34 17.26
C LYS A 440 10.06 15.41 16.98
N ALA A 441 8.88 15.73 17.52
CA ALA A 441 7.67 14.95 17.27
C ALA A 441 7.12 15.15 15.84
N CYS A 442 7.22 16.36 15.29
CA CYS A 442 6.92 16.65 13.87
C CYS A 442 7.86 15.87 12.95
N GLU A 443 9.16 15.82 13.27
CA GLU A 443 10.15 15.05 12.51
C GLU A 443 9.78 13.56 12.49
N GLN A 444 9.46 12.99 13.65
CA GLN A 444 9.01 11.59 13.77
C GLN A 444 7.74 11.32 12.94
N ASN A 445 6.75 12.22 13.01
CA ASN A 445 5.53 12.09 12.21
C ASN A 445 5.84 12.12 10.71
N LEU A 446 6.65 13.08 10.26
CA LEU A 446 7.00 13.22 8.85
C LEU A 446 7.75 11.97 8.34
N GLN A 447 8.71 11.45 9.10
CA GLN A 447 9.42 10.21 8.74
C GLN A 447 8.47 9.01 8.64
N LYS A 448 7.49 8.90 9.55
CA LYS A 448 6.46 7.85 9.49
C LYS A 448 5.60 7.99 8.25
N THR A 449 5.13 9.20 7.97
CA THR A 449 4.31 9.52 6.79
C THR A 449 5.04 9.22 5.48
N LEU A 450 6.33 9.56 5.38
CA LEU A 450 7.16 9.24 4.22
C LEU A 450 7.36 7.72 4.03
N ARG A 451 7.40 6.95 5.12
CA ARG A 451 7.62 5.49 5.08
C ARG A 451 6.35 4.69 4.85
N PHE A 452 5.23 5.10 5.44
CA PHE A 452 3.99 4.31 5.50
C PHE A 452 2.80 4.94 4.78
N GLY A 453 2.94 6.16 4.25
CA GLY A 453 1.82 7.01 3.85
C GLY A 453 1.27 7.76 5.07
N GLY A 454 0.45 8.79 4.85
CA GLY A 454 -0.16 9.56 5.94
C GLY A 454 -1.45 8.92 6.46
N ARG A 455 -1.93 9.43 7.59
CA ARG A 455 -3.25 9.07 8.15
C ARG A 455 -4.39 9.32 7.16
N LEU A 456 -5.36 8.41 7.14
CA LEU A 456 -6.50 8.45 6.21
C LEU A 456 -7.77 8.99 6.88
N GLU A 457 -7.95 8.72 8.17
CA GLU A 457 -9.10 9.17 8.94
C GLU A 457 -8.81 10.50 9.62
N LEU A 458 -9.72 11.46 9.47
CA LEU A 458 -9.57 12.79 10.07
C LEU A 458 -9.63 12.71 11.60
N PRO A 459 -8.95 13.63 12.32
CA PRO A 459 -8.84 13.53 13.77
C PRO A 459 -10.21 13.78 14.42
N SER A 460 -10.52 13.04 15.48
CA SER A 460 -11.77 13.25 16.23
C SER A 460 -11.72 14.52 17.08
N SER A 461 -12.88 15.04 17.50
CA SER A 461 -12.96 16.18 18.43
C SER A 461 -12.20 15.91 19.74
N MET A 462 -12.18 14.65 20.20
CA MET A 462 -11.46 14.27 21.40
C MET A 462 -9.95 14.27 21.17
N GLU A 463 -9.50 13.79 20.01
CA GLU A 463 -8.09 13.83 19.62
C GLU A 463 -7.58 15.28 19.54
N LEU A 464 -8.31 16.15 18.84
CA LEU A 464 -7.94 17.56 18.70
C LEU A 464 -7.88 18.26 20.06
N ARG A 465 -8.88 18.08 20.92
CA ARG A 465 -8.87 18.63 22.29
C ARG A 465 -7.67 18.16 23.10
N ALA A 466 -7.28 16.88 22.97
CA ALA A 466 -6.11 16.36 23.66
C ALA A 466 -4.81 17.00 23.14
N LEU A 467 -4.66 17.14 21.82
CA LEU A 467 -3.50 17.78 21.19
C LEU A 467 -3.39 19.27 21.59
N LEU A 468 -4.50 20.00 21.57
CA LEU A 468 -4.56 21.40 22.03
C LEU A 468 -4.33 21.55 23.55
N ALA A 469 -4.57 20.51 24.34
CA ALA A 469 -4.17 20.46 25.75
C ALA A 469 -2.69 20.05 25.95
N GLY A 470 -1.92 19.88 24.87
CA GLY A 470 -0.51 19.48 24.93
C GLY A 470 -0.28 18.00 25.18
N ARG A 471 -1.31 17.15 25.11
CA ARG A 471 -1.17 15.70 25.26
C ARG A 471 -0.75 15.12 23.89
N SER A 472 0.47 14.60 23.83
CA SER A 472 1.06 14.04 22.59
C SER A 472 0.91 12.52 22.47
N SER A 473 0.11 11.90 23.34
CA SER A 473 -0.09 10.45 23.36
C SER A 473 -1.38 10.04 24.07
N LYS A 474 -1.92 8.90 23.67
CA LYS A 474 -3.04 8.20 24.32
C LYS A 474 -2.54 6.87 24.91
N ARG A 475 -3.03 6.50 26.10
CA ARG A 475 -2.80 5.17 26.66
C ARG A 475 -3.81 4.20 26.05
N GLN A 476 -3.34 3.18 25.35
CA GLN A 476 -4.18 2.22 24.63
C GLN A 476 -3.96 0.81 25.19
N LEU A 477 -5.06 0.12 25.47
CA LEU A 477 -5.04 -1.27 25.93
C LEU A 477 -4.96 -2.22 24.74
N PHE A 478 -4.04 -3.18 24.85
CA PHE A 478 -3.88 -4.35 23.99
C PHE A 478 -4.06 -5.61 24.83
N LEU A 479 -4.93 -6.51 24.37
CA LEU A 479 -5.22 -7.78 25.03
C LEU A 479 -4.39 -8.90 24.40
N LEU A 480 -3.74 -9.67 25.26
CA LEU A 480 -2.92 -10.82 24.91
C LEU A 480 -3.65 -12.11 25.35
N PRO A 481 -3.32 -13.27 24.74
CA PRO A 481 -3.86 -14.56 25.13
C PRO A 481 -3.84 -14.83 26.65
N GLY A 482 -4.94 -15.39 27.15
CA GLY A 482 -5.12 -15.72 28.57
C GLY A 482 -5.51 -14.55 29.47
N GLY A 483 -6.08 -13.48 28.90
CA GLY A 483 -6.54 -12.32 29.67
C GLY A 483 -5.41 -11.39 30.11
N LEU A 484 -4.24 -11.51 29.49
CA LEU A 484 -3.11 -10.62 29.75
C LEU A 484 -3.40 -9.23 29.14
N GLU A 485 -3.15 -8.19 29.93
CA GLU A 485 -3.38 -6.80 29.52
C GLU A 485 -2.07 -6.03 29.40
N ARG A 486 -1.87 -5.34 28.27
CA ARG A 486 -0.72 -4.46 28.05
C ARG A 486 -1.18 -3.08 27.61
N HIS A 487 -0.76 -2.07 28.35
CA HIS A 487 -1.09 -0.68 28.04
C HIS A 487 0.11 -0.01 27.37
N LEU A 488 -0.03 0.37 26.11
CA LEU A 488 1.01 1.09 25.37
C LEU A 488 0.67 2.56 25.21
N LYS A 489 1.70 3.37 25.02
CA LYS A 489 1.57 4.81 24.78
C LYS A 489 1.58 5.08 23.27
N ILE A 490 0.40 5.17 22.68
CA ILE A 490 0.25 5.44 21.25
C ILE A 490 0.30 6.95 20.97
N LYS A 491 0.95 7.34 19.87
CA LYS A 491 1.05 8.71 19.35
C LYS A 491 0.28 8.82 18.03
N THR A 492 0.15 10.03 17.51
CA THR A 492 -0.51 10.31 16.22
C THR A 492 0.06 9.50 15.06
N CYS A 493 1.37 9.25 15.07
CA CYS A 493 2.05 8.50 14.02
C CYS A 493 2.25 7.00 14.31
N THR A 494 1.67 6.46 15.39
CA THR A 494 1.85 5.06 15.77
C THR A 494 1.08 4.14 14.81
N VAL A 495 1.83 3.33 14.08
CA VAL A 495 1.27 2.28 13.21
C VAL A 495 1.24 0.93 13.93
N ALA A 496 0.48 -0.04 13.41
CA ALA A 496 0.39 -1.38 13.98
C ALA A 496 1.75 -2.09 14.08
N LEU A 497 2.69 -1.83 13.15
CA LEU A 497 4.05 -2.35 13.27
C LEU A 497 4.77 -1.87 14.53
N ASP A 498 4.58 -0.61 14.94
CA ASP A 498 5.25 -0.06 16.13
C ASP A 498 4.77 -0.76 17.40
N VAL A 499 3.46 -1.04 17.47
CA VAL A 499 2.86 -1.84 18.54
C VAL A 499 3.45 -3.25 18.57
N VAL A 500 3.59 -3.87 17.40
CA VAL A 500 4.18 -5.21 17.28
C VAL A 500 5.63 -5.21 17.76
N GLU A 501 6.44 -4.23 17.32
CA GLU A 501 7.84 -4.08 17.70
C GLU A 501 7.98 -3.86 19.23
N GLU A 502 7.15 -3.00 19.83
CA GLU A 502 7.16 -2.71 21.27
C GLU A 502 6.80 -3.95 22.11
N LEU A 503 5.72 -4.65 21.77
CA LEU A 503 5.32 -5.88 22.48
C LEU A 503 6.30 -7.03 22.26
N CYS A 504 6.89 -7.13 21.07
CA CYS A 504 7.95 -8.10 20.79
C CYS A 504 9.21 -7.80 21.61
N ALA A 505 9.58 -6.53 21.78
CA ALA A 505 10.70 -6.14 22.61
C ALA A 505 10.50 -6.52 24.08
N GLU A 506 9.30 -6.36 24.64
CA GLU A 506 8.95 -6.86 26.00
C GLU A 506 9.12 -8.38 26.13
N MET A 507 8.90 -9.12 25.04
CA MET A 507 9.11 -10.56 24.95
C MET A 507 10.56 -10.96 24.61
N ALA A 508 11.51 -10.02 24.62
CA ALA A 508 12.91 -10.21 24.22
C ALA A 508 13.09 -10.68 22.76
N LEU A 509 12.15 -10.33 21.89
CA LEU A 509 12.24 -10.54 20.44
C LEU A 509 12.68 -9.23 19.78
N THR A 510 13.93 -9.18 19.32
CA THR A 510 14.52 -7.96 18.72
C THR A 510 14.74 -8.10 17.21
N ARG A 511 14.55 -9.31 16.67
CA ARG A 511 14.84 -9.64 15.29
C ARG A 511 13.65 -9.32 14.37
N PRO A 512 13.85 -8.61 13.24
CA PRO A 512 12.78 -8.25 12.32
C PRO A 512 11.96 -9.44 11.80
N GLU A 513 12.58 -10.62 11.68
CA GLU A 513 11.93 -11.85 11.23
C GLU A 513 10.88 -12.35 12.24
N ALA A 514 11.07 -12.07 13.54
CA ALA A 514 10.09 -12.43 14.56
C ALA A 514 8.83 -11.56 14.45
N PHE A 515 8.97 -10.28 14.11
CA PHE A 515 7.83 -9.36 13.99
C PHE A 515 6.85 -9.80 12.91
N SER A 516 7.31 -10.56 11.90
CA SER A 516 6.42 -11.06 10.88
C SER A 516 5.38 -12.06 11.35
N GLU A 517 5.62 -12.67 12.51
CA GLU A 517 4.75 -13.70 13.04
C GLU A 517 3.60 -13.15 13.88
N TYR A 518 3.65 -11.87 14.26
CA TYR A 518 2.68 -11.27 15.17
C TYR A 518 1.77 -10.29 14.44
N VAL A 519 0.51 -10.28 14.86
CA VAL A 519 -0.54 -9.47 14.25
C VAL A 519 -1.39 -8.85 15.35
N VAL A 520 -1.79 -7.59 15.12
CA VAL A 520 -2.79 -6.90 15.92
C VAL A 520 -4.14 -7.07 15.24
N PHE A 521 -5.17 -7.46 15.98
CA PHE A 521 -6.54 -7.58 15.50
C PHE A 521 -7.41 -6.52 16.14
N VAL A 522 -8.33 -5.94 15.38
CA VAL A 522 -9.46 -5.21 15.92
C VAL A 522 -10.64 -6.17 16.10
N VAL A 523 -11.24 -6.14 17.28
CA VAL A 523 -12.34 -7.02 17.67
C VAL A 523 -13.53 -6.18 18.09
N THR A 524 -14.67 -6.39 17.44
CA THR A 524 -15.93 -5.66 17.73
C THR A 524 -17.08 -6.65 17.99
N HIS A 525 -18.23 -6.11 18.42
CA HIS A 525 -19.45 -6.88 18.70
C HIS A 525 -19.22 -8.12 19.59
N ARG A 526 -18.51 -7.93 20.72
CA ARG A 526 -18.19 -8.99 21.69
C ARG A 526 -17.49 -10.23 21.09
N GLY A 527 -16.64 -10.04 20.06
CA GLY A 527 -15.87 -11.14 19.47
C GLY A 527 -16.51 -11.78 18.23
N GLN A 528 -17.62 -11.23 17.72
CA GLN A 528 -18.23 -11.70 16.47
C GLN A 528 -17.43 -11.25 15.25
N HIS A 529 -16.86 -10.05 15.30
CA HIS A 529 -16.08 -9.48 14.21
C HIS A 529 -14.63 -9.33 14.65
N VAL A 530 -13.74 -10.05 13.99
CA VAL A 530 -12.30 -10.01 14.22
C VAL A 530 -11.63 -9.72 12.88
N CYS A 531 -10.88 -8.63 12.81
CA CYS A 531 -10.18 -8.20 11.61
C CYS A 531 -8.71 -7.93 11.93
N PRO A 532 -7.75 -8.55 11.23
CA PRO A 532 -6.35 -8.22 11.44
C PRO A 532 -6.02 -6.86 10.83
N LEU A 533 -5.20 -6.10 11.52
CA LEU A 533 -4.71 -4.83 11.05
C LEU A 533 -3.55 -5.04 10.08
N SER A 534 -3.52 -4.23 9.02
CA SER A 534 -2.32 -4.06 8.21
C SER A 534 -1.20 -3.48 9.09
N ARG A 535 0.04 -3.92 8.89
CA ARG A 535 1.20 -3.37 9.62
C ARG A 535 1.40 -1.87 9.43
N ARG A 536 0.85 -1.32 8.33
CA ARG A 536 0.89 0.11 8.00
C ARG A 536 -0.30 0.89 8.56
N ALA A 537 -1.30 0.21 9.14
CA ALA A 537 -2.49 0.87 9.66
C ALA A 537 -2.13 1.74 10.87
N TYR A 538 -2.56 3.00 10.87
CA TYR A 538 -2.44 3.87 12.03
C TYR A 538 -3.44 3.46 13.11
N ILE A 539 -2.97 3.27 14.34
CA ILE A 539 -3.84 2.82 15.44
C ILE A 539 -4.92 3.85 15.76
N LEU A 540 -4.62 5.15 15.60
CA LEU A 540 -5.62 6.19 15.79
C LEU A 540 -6.66 6.26 14.67
N ASP A 541 -6.31 5.88 13.43
CA ASP A 541 -7.31 5.76 12.35
C ASP A 541 -8.30 4.66 12.70
N VAL A 542 -7.80 3.47 13.08
CA VAL A 542 -8.63 2.36 13.56
C VAL A 542 -9.47 2.79 14.76
N ALA A 543 -8.89 3.49 15.74
CA ALA A 543 -9.64 3.96 16.89
C ALA A 543 -10.78 4.91 16.50
N SER A 544 -10.55 5.84 15.56
CA SER A 544 -11.55 6.78 15.05
C SER A 544 -12.65 6.10 14.24
N GLU A 545 -12.32 5.12 13.40
CA GLU A 545 -13.33 4.31 12.69
C GLU A 545 -14.22 3.55 13.68
N MET A 546 -13.61 2.97 14.72
CA MET A 546 -14.33 2.15 15.70
C MET A 546 -15.13 2.96 16.73
N GLU A 547 -14.94 4.29 16.84
CA GLU A 547 -15.78 5.15 17.70
C GLU A 547 -17.27 5.09 17.31
N GLN A 548 -17.57 4.78 16.04
CA GLN A 548 -18.93 4.68 15.52
C GLN A 548 -19.58 3.30 15.74
N VAL A 549 -18.83 2.32 16.23
CA VAL A 549 -19.31 0.93 16.38
C VAL A 549 -19.98 0.74 17.75
N GLU A 550 -21.26 0.38 17.74
CA GLU A 550 -22.00 0.06 18.97
C GLU A 550 -21.42 -1.18 19.69
N GLY A 551 -21.20 -1.06 20.99
CA GLY A 551 -20.64 -2.12 21.84
C GLY A 551 -19.12 -2.08 22.02
N GLY A 552 -18.44 -1.08 21.43
CA GLY A 552 -17.01 -0.84 21.61
C GLY A 552 -16.11 -1.81 20.85
N TYR A 553 -14.80 -1.55 20.92
CA TYR A 553 -13.76 -2.35 20.28
C TYR A 553 -12.65 -2.75 21.25
N MET A 554 -11.97 -3.84 20.91
CA MET A 554 -10.76 -4.30 21.59
C MET A 554 -9.64 -4.50 20.56
N LEU A 555 -8.39 -4.30 20.98
CA LEU A 555 -7.21 -4.62 20.18
C LEU A 555 -6.55 -5.86 20.75
N TRP A 556 -6.45 -6.93 19.97
CA TRP A 556 -5.82 -8.18 20.38
C TRP A 556 -4.45 -8.33 19.73
N PHE A 557 -3.46 -8.78 20.48
CA PHE A 557 -2.13 -9.09 19.96
C PHE A 557 -1.89 -10.60 20.05
N ARG A 558 -1.58 -11.24 18.92
CA ARG A 558 -1.42 -12.70 18.82
C ARG A 558 -0.31 -13.08 17.86
N ARG A 559 0.27 -14.27 18.10
CA ARG A 559 1.17 -14.91 17.13
C ARG A 559 0.34 -15.68 16.11
N LEU A 560 0.50 -15.38 14.83
CA LEU A 560 -0.22 -16.03 13.74
C LEU A 560 0.64 -17.04 12.97
N LEU A 561 1.93 -16.74 12.77
CA LEU A 561 2.87 -17.65 12.12
C LEU A 561 3.79 -18.29 13.17
N TRP A 562 4.25 -19.51 12.90
CA TRP A 562 5.04 -20.31 13.85
C TRP A 562 6.31 -20.86 13.18
N ASP A 563 6.94 -20.04 12.34
CA ASP A 563 8.10 -20.39 11.53
C ASP A 563 9.39 -20.35 12.36
N GLN A 564 9.47 -19.40 13.29
CA GLN A 564 10.61 -19.24 14.20
C GLN A 564 10.51 -20.22 15.37
N PRO A 565 11.64 -20.82 15.78
CA PRO A 565 11.66 -21.75 16.90
C PRO A 565 11.25 -21.06 18.21
N LEU A 566 10.61 -21.82 19.09
CA LEU A 566 10.20 -21.34 20.40
C LEU A 566 11.40 -21.01 21.27
N LYS A 567 11.25 -19.95 22.06
CA LYS A 567 12.22 -19.47 23.04
C LYS A 567 11.61 -19.55 24.43
N PHE A 568 12.38 -19.98 25.42
CA PHE A 568 11.84 -20.28 26.75
C PHE A 568 12.47 -19.44 27.87
N GLU A 569 13.23 -18.42 27.52
CA GLU A 569 13.95 -17.56 28.47
C GLU A 569 13.05 -16.48 29.07
N ASN A 570 12.07 -15.96 28.31
CA ASN A 570 11.23 -14.84 28.72
C ASN A 570 9.85 -15.32 29.23
N GLU A 571 9.45 -14.92 30.43
CA GLU A 571 8.20 -15.35 31.07
C GLU A 571 6.94 -14.87 30.34
N LEU A 572 6.93 -13.63 29.85
CA LEU A 572 5.81 -13.08 29.09
C LEU A 572 5.63 -13.84 27.77
N TYR A 573 6.73 -14.11 27.06
CA TYR A 573 6.72 -14.93 25.85
C TYR A 573 6.11 -16.30 26.13
N VAL A 574 6.65 -17.04 27.11
CA VAL A 574 6.17 -18.40 27.41
C VAL A 574 4.70 -18.41 27.84
N THR A 575 4.30 -17.46 28.68
CA THR A 575 2.92 -17.36 29.17
C THR A 575 1.94 -17.01 28.05
N LEU A 576 2.31 -16.09 27.15
CA LEU A 576 1.49 -15.73 25.98
C LEU A 576 1.24 -16.95 25.09
N HIS A 577 2.30 -17.66 24.68
CA HIS A 577 2.16 -18.79 23.76
C HIS A 577 1.46 -19.97 24.42
N TYR A 578 1.73 -20.23 25.71
CA TYR A 578 1.01 -21.26 26.48
C TYR A 578 -0.50 -20.97 26.48
N ASN A 579 -0.89 -19.74 26.82
CA ASN A 579 -2.30 -19.34 26.84
C ASN A 579 -2.96 -19.33 25.46
N GLN A 580 -2.18 -19.12 24.39
CA GLN A 580 -2.69 -19.15 23.02
C GLN A 580 -2.97 -20.57 22.55
N VAL A 581 -2.09 -21.52 22.87
CA VAL A 581 -2.16 -22.91 22.40
C VAL A 581 -3.05 -23.79 23.27
N LEU A 582 -3.14 -23.51 24.57
CA LEU A 582 -3.87 -24.32 25.54
C LEU A 582 -5.34 -24.61 25.15
N PRO A 583 -6.15 -23.65 24.67
CA PRO A 583 -7.54 -23.92 24.33
C PRO A 583 -7.70 -24.92 23.18
N ASP A 584 -6.80 -24.92 22.20
CA ASP A 584 -6.81 -25.85 21.07
C ASP A 584 -6.38 -27.25 21.52
N TYR A 585 -5.46 -27.32 22.48
CA TYR A 585 -5.09 -28.57 23.12
C TYR A 585 -6.27 -29.19 23.89
N LEU A 586 -6.98 -28.40 24.70
CA LEU A 586 -8.13 -28.89 25.47
C LEU A 586 -9.31 -29.34 24.58
N LYS A 587 -9.39 -28.80 23.36
CA LYS A 587 -10.32 -29.28 22.33
C LYS A 587 -9.88 -30.58 21.67
N GLY A 588 -8.64 -31.03 21.89
CA GLY A 588 -8.08 -32.24 21.30
C GLY A 588 -7.55 -32.04 19.88
N LEU A 589 -7.26 -30.81 19.45
CA LEU A 589 -6.92 -30.51 18.04
C LEU A 589 -5.49 -30.89 17.64
N PHE A 590 -4.65 -31.30 18.59
CA PHE A 590 -3.26 -31.73 18.32
C PHE A 590 -3.07 -33.25 18.30
N SER A 591 -4.10 -34.01 18.64
CA SER A 591 -4.05 -35.47 18.76
C SER A 591 -5.27 -36.08 18.07
N SER A 592 -5.05 -37.08 17.23
CA SER A 592 -6.15 -37.90 16.71
C SER A 592 -6.61 -38.91 17.76
N THR A 593 -7.91 -39.18 17.81
CA THR A 593 -8.49 -40.30 18.56
C THR A 593 -9.03 -41.31 17.55
N PRO A 594 -8.25 -42.35 17.17
CA PRO A 594 -8.75 -43.43 16.36
C PRO A 594 -9.90 -44.16 17.08
N PRO A 595 -10.77 -44.90 16.36
CA PRO A 595 -11.96 -45.57 16.91
C PRO A 595 -11.68 -46.74 17.89
N GLY A 596 -10.50 -46.78 18.53
CA GLY A 596 -10.07 -47.79 19.49
C GLY A 596 -9.67 -47.21 20.85
N ARG A 597 -9.21 -48.09 21.76
CA ARG A 597 -8.64 -47.64 23.04
C ARG A 597 -7.39 -46.78 22.76
N PRO A 598 -7.22 -45.64 23.47
CA PRO A 598 -6.02 -44.83 23.33
C PRO A 598 -4.78 -45.66 23.69
N SER A 599 -3.68 -45.42 22.96
CA SER A 599 -2.42 -46.12 23.23
C SER A 599 -1.88 -45.73 24.61
N GLU A 600 -1.16 -46.65 25.27
CA GLU A 600 -0.52 -46.37 26.56
C GLU A 600 0.45 -45.19 26.48
N GLN A 601 1.15 -45.04 25.36
CA GLN A 601 2.03 -43.90 25.09
C GLN A 601 1.24 -42.58 25.06
N GLN A 602 0.07 -42.55 24.40
CA GLN A 602 -0.78 -41.37 24.35
C GLN A 602 -1.33 -41.01 25.75
N LEU A 603 -1.73 -42.01 26.54
CA LEU A 603 -2.16 -41.80 27.92
C LEU A 603 -1.06 -41.19 28.78
N GLN A 604 0.17 -41.71 28.69
CA GLN A 604 1.35 -41.20 29.42
C GLN A 604 1.76 -39.79 28.98
N GLN A 605 1.65 -39.47 27.69
CA GLN A 605 1.92 -38.12 27.20
C GLN A 605 0.88 -37.12 27.72
N VAL A 606 -0.40 -37.46 27.67
CA VAL A 606 -1.48 -36.58 28.12
C VAL A 606 -1.48 -36.42 29.64
N SER A 607 -1.19 -37.47 30.42
CA SER A 607 -1.05 -37.37 31.87
C SER A 607 0.10 -36.44 32.26
N LYS A 608 1.23 -36.49 31.54
CA LYS A 608 2.35 -35.57 31.74
C LYS A 608 1.97 -34.13 31.40
N LEU A 609 1.29 -33.89 30.28
CA LEU A 609 0.80 -32.56 29.91
C LEU A 609 -0.21 -32.01 30.93
N ALA A 610 -1.07 -32.87 31.49
CA ALA A 610 -2.00 -32.49 32.56
C ALA A 610 -1.28 -32.13 33.86
N ALA A 611 -0.25 -32.89 34.25
CA ALA A 611 0.58 -32.59 35.42
C ALA A 611 1.33 -31.25 35.26
N LEU A 612 1.84 -30.96 34.05
CA LEU A 612 2.47 -29.68 33.71
C LEU A 612 1.48 -28.51 33.82
N GLN A 613 0.24 -28.68 33.37
CA GLN A 613 -0.80 -27.63 33.50
C GLN A 613 -1.15 -27.33 34.95
N HIS A 614 -1.26 -28.35 35.80
CA HIS A 614 -1.50 -28.16 37.24
C HIS A 614 -0.35 -27.35 37.87
N ARG A 615 0.90 -27.69 37.54
CA ARG A 615 2.06 -26.93 38.01
C ARG A 615 2.13 -25.53 37.41
N ALA A 616 1.70 -25.33 36.16
CA ALA A 616 1.64 -24.03 35.49
C ALA A 616 0.64 -23.06 36.14
N LYS A 617 -0.39 -23.57 36.84
CA LYS A 617 -1.29 -22.78 37.70
C LYS A 617 -0.70 -22.50 39.10
N ASP A 618 0.56 -22.89 39.34
CA ASP A 618 1.26 -22.81 40.63
C ASP A 618 0.61 -23.61 41.76
N HIS A 619 -0.09 -24.70 41.42
CA HIS A 619 -0.62 -25.62 42.42
C HIS A 619 0.47 -26.61 42.86
N PHE A 620 0.56 -26.86 44.18
CA PHE A 620 1.54 -27.77 44.80
C PHE A 620 0.91 -29.03 45.41
N TYR A 621 -0.42 -29.05 45.52
CA TYR A 621 -1.19 -30.15 46.10
C TYR A 621 -1.48 -31.23 45.05
N LEU A 622 -2.16 -32.30 45.44
CA LEU A 622 -2.60 -33.33 44.50
C LEU A 622 -3.85 -32.86 43.75
N PRO A 623 -3.89 -32.93 42.41
CA PRO A 623 -5.05 -32.49 41.65
C PRO A 623 -6.26 -33.34 42.01
N SER A 624 -7.45 -32.72 42.04
CA SER A 624 -8.71 -33.45 42.15
C SER A 624 -9.13 -34.04 40.78
N VAL A 625 -10.03 -35.03 40.78
CA VAL A 625 -10.62 -35.56 39.53
C VAL A 625 -11.25 -34.45 38.67
N ARG A 626 -11.83 -33.42 39.30
CA ARG A 626 -12.41 -32.26 38.60
C ARG A 626 -11.35 -31.42 37.91
N GLU A 627 -10.23 -31.15 38.59
CA GLU A 627 -9.12 -30.43 37.95
C GLU A 627 -8.48 -31.23 36.83
N VAL A 628 -8.32 -32.55 37.00
CA VAL A 628 -7.82 -33.44 35.95
C VAL A 628 -8.72 -33.40 34.71
N GLN A 629 -10.04 -33.35 34.90
CA GLN A 629 -10.99 -33.16 33.79
C GLN A 629 -10.75 -31.86 33.01
N GLU A 630 -10.35 -30.78 33.66
CA GLU A 630 -10.05 -29.49 33.01
C GLU A 630 -8.72 -29.51 32.24
N TYR A 631 -7.79 -30.41 32.58
CA TYR A 631 -6.46 -30.50 31.96
C TYR A 631 -6.37 -31.49 30.81
N ILE A 632 -7.38 -32.35 30.64
CA ILE A 632 -7.38 -33.42 29.64
C ILE A 632 -8.33 -33.05 28.49
N PRO A 633 -7.94 -33.29 27.22
CA PRO A 633 -8.82 -33.07 26.10
C PRO A 633 -10.16 -33.80 26.26
N ALA A 634 -11.27 -33.10 26.05
CA ALA A 634 -12.61 -33.60 26.38
C ALA A 634 -13.00 -34.90 25.64
N GLN A 635 -12.45 -35.13 24.45
CA GLN A 635 -12.64 -36.38 23.71
C GLN A 635 -11.96 -37.56 24.42
N LEU A 636 -10.71 -37.37 24.84
CA LEU A 636 -9.93 -38.42 25.47
C LEU A 636 -10.38 -38.71 26.90
N TYR A 637 -10.79 -37.68 27.66
CA TYR A 637 -11.30 -37.87 29.02
C TYR A 637 -12.49 -38.82 29.08
N ARG A 638 -13.32 -38.89 28.03
CA ARG A 638 -14.48 -39.79 27.96
C ARG A 638 -14.13 -41.27 27.76
N THR A 639 -12.88 -41.58 27.36
CA THR A 639 -12.47 -42.95 27.03
C THR A 639 -11.94 -43.75 28.21
N VAL A 640 -11.54 -43.08 29.30
CA VAL A 640 -10.90 -43.68 30.49
C VAL A 640 -11.54 -43.10 31.74
N ALA A 641 -11.70 -43.91 32.79
CA ALA A 641 -12.30 -43.46 34.05
C ALA A 641 -11.46 -42.33 34.70
N GLY A 642 -12.14 -41.33 35.26
CA GLY A 642 -11.47 -40.17 35.87
C GLY A 642 -10.49 -40.52 37.00
N ALA A 643 -10.78 -41.58 37.78
CA ALA A 643 -9.85 -42.09 38.80
C ALA A 643 -8.54 -42.61 38.19
N SER A 644 -8.62 -43.35 37.08
CA SER A 644 -7.44 -43.84 36.37
C SER A 644 -6.60 -42.69 35.79
N TRP A 645 -7.25 -41.62 35.31
CA TRP A 645 -6.53 -40.40 34.91
C TRP A 645 -5.83 -39.73 36.07
N LEU A 646 -6.48 -39.65 37.24
CA LEU A 646 -5.88 -39.09 38.45
C LEU A 646 -4.63 -39.90 38.86
N ASP A 647 -4.69 -41.23 38.81
CA ASP A 647 -3.56 -42.09 39.12
C ASP A 647 -2.39 -41.84 38.16
N LEU A 648 -2.66 -41.77 36.85
CA LEU A 648 -1.65 -41.48 35.82
C LEU A 648 -1.02 -40.10 35.99
N VAL A 649 -1.81 -39.06 36.27
CA VAL A 649 -1.30 -37.70 36.51
C VAL A 649 -0.45 -37.66 37.78
N SER A 650 -0.86 -38.40 38.82
CA SER A 650 -0.15 -38.45 40.11
C SER A 650 1.24 -39.10 40.00
N GLN A 651 1.47 -39.99 39.02
CA GLN A 651 2.78 -40.59 38.77
C GLN A 651 3.86 -39.54 38.42
N HIS A 652 3.48 -38.39 37.83
CA HIS A 652 4.42 -37.35 37.46
C HIS A 652 4.71 -36.32 38.57
N ARG A 653 4.09 -36.46 39.75
CA ARG A 653 4.12 -35.46 40.82
C ARG A 653 5.54 -35.03 41.23
N GLN A 654 6.42 -36.00 41.51
CA GLN A 654 7.78 -35.71 41.98
C GLN A 654 8.57 -34.89 40.95
N GLN A 655 8.42 -35.20 39.66
CA GLN A 655 9.05 -34.45 38.58
C GLN A 655 8.49 -33.02 38.49
N MET A 656 7.18 -32.84 38.66
CA MET A 656 6.55 -31.52 38.57
C MET A 656 6.87 -30.59 39.73
N GLN A 657 7.07 -31.15 40.94
CA GLN A 657 7.39 -30.35 42.14
C GLN A 657 8.73 -29.60 42.03
N ALA A 658 9.68 -30.13 41.24
CA ALA A 658 10.97 -29.49 41.01
C ALA A 658 10.90 -28.30 40.04
N LEU A 659 9.79 -28.12 39.31
CA LEU A 659 9.66 -27.10 38.27
C LEU A 659 9.06 -25.80 38.81
N SER A 660 9.42 -24.65 38.24
CA SER A 660 8.66 -23.41 38.38
C SER A 660 7.44 -23.39 37.44
N PRO A 661 6.42 -22.54 37.69
CA PRO A 661 5.30 -22.39 36.76
C PRO A 661 5.74 -22.01 35.34
N HIS A 662 6.76 -21.15 35.21
CA HIS A 662 7.39 -20.81 33.93
C HIS A 662 7.99 -22.04 33.24
N GLN A 663 8.79 -22.83 33.96
CA GLN A 663 9.38 -24.06 33.43
C GLN A 663 8.31 -25.09 33.04
N ALA A 664 7.21 -25.18 33.80
CA ALA A 664 6.10 -26.07 33.48
C ALA A 664 5.41 -25.67 32.17
N ARG A 665 5.13 -24.36 31.96
CA ARG A 665 4.58 -23.84 30.69
C ARG A 665 5.55 -24.05 29.53
N ALA A 666 6.85 -23.82 29.75
CA ALA A 666 7.89 -24.03 28.73
C ALA A 666 7.98 -25.51 28.32
N GLN A 667 7.99 -26.44 29.27
CA GLN A 667 8.00 -27.88 28.97
C GLN A 667 6.71 -28.33 28.29
N PHE A 668 5.55 -27.79 28.67
CA PHE A 668 4.28 -28.07 28.01
C PHE A 668 4.35 -27.67 26.52
N LEU A 669 4.79 -26.44 26.24
CA LEU A 669 4.96 -25.95 24.88
C LEU A 669 5.99 -26.78 24.09
N GLY A 670 7.14 -27.11 24.70
CA GLY A 670 8.17 -27.92 24.07
C GLY A 670 7.66 -29.30 23.65
N LEU A 671 6.91 -29.99 24.52
CA LEU A 671 6.31 -31.29 24.19
C LEU A 671 5.27 -31.17 23.09
N LEU A 672 4.40 -30.16 23.14
CA LEU A 672 3.32 -29.99 22.19
C LEU A 672 3.81 -29.52 20.81
N SER A 673 4.95 -28.82 20.76
CA SER A 673 5.57 -28.34 19.52
C SER A 673 6.00 -29.44 18.55
N ALA A 674 6.10 -30.69 19.03
CA ALA A 674 6.36 -31.85 18.18
C ALA A 674 5.13 -32.28 17.34
N SER A 675 3.93 -31.78 17.64
CA SER A 675 2.72 -32.12 16.87
C SER A 675 2.77 -31.47 15.48
N PRO A 676 2.43 -32.20 14.39
CA PRO A 676 2.37 -31.63 13.04
C PRO A 676 1.27 -30.57 12.87
N LEU A 677 0.33 -30.51 13.82
CA LEU A 677 -0.74 -29.50 13.87
C LEU A 677 -0.40 -28.33 14.81
N PHE A 678 0.79 -28.33 15.44
CA PHE A 678 1.21 -27.21 16.28
C PHE A 678 1.26 -25.89 15.48
N GLY A 679 0.76 -24.81 16.08
CA GLY A 679 0.71 -23.50 15.42
C GLY A 679 -0.34 -23.38 14.30
N SER A 680 -1.26 -24.34 14.19
CA SER A 680 -2.35 -24.25 13.23
C SER A 680 -3.44 -23.29 13.68
N SER A 681 -4.02 -22.59 12.71
CA SER A 681 -5.33 -21.96 12.88
C SER A 681 -6.40 -22.97 12.47
N PHE A 682 -7.40 -23.17 13.32
CA PHE A 682 -8.46 -24.15 13.10
C PHE A 682 -9.77 -23.47 12.70
N PHE A 683 -10.47 -24.02 11.72
CA PHE A 683 -11.73 -23.49 11.22
C PHE A 683 -12.74 -24.63 11.00
N PHE A 684 -14.01 -24.38 11.29
CA PHE A 684 -15.06 -25.34 11.00
C PHE A 684 -15.61 -25.10 9.58
N VAL A 685 -15.54 -26.14 8.74
CA VAL A 685 -16.04 -26.14 7.37
C VAL A 685 -17.37 -26.88 7.35
N GLN A 686 -18.43 -26.16 6.97
CA GLN A 686 -19.79 -26.72 6.86
C GLN A 686 -19.97 -27.51 5.57
N SER A 687 -19.48 -26.97 4.45
CA SER A 687 -19.58 -27.58 3.13
C SER A 687 -18.33 -27.30 2.31
N CYS A 688 -18.00 -28.23 1.41
CA CYS A 688 -16.85 -28.15 0.50
C CYS A 688 -17.29 -28.57 -0.92
N SER A 689 -16.89 -27.81 -1.93
CA SER A 689 -17.20 -28.15 -3.34
C SER A 689 -16.35 -29.31 -3.88
N ASN A 690 -15.26 -29.67 -3.19
CA ASN A 690 -14.37 -30.75 -3.61
C ASN A 690 -14.85 -32.07 -3.04
N VAL A 691 -15.25 -33.00 -3.91
CA VAL A 691 -15.72 -34.34 -3.56
C VAL A 691 -14.69 -35.14 -2.76
N ALA A 692 -13.39 -34.84 -2.92
CA ALA A 692 -12.33 -35.50 -2.18
C ALA A 692 -12.29 -35.12 -0.69
N VAL A 693 -12.92 -34.00 -0.30
CA VAL A 693 -12.96 -33.50 1.08
C VAL A 693 -14.34 -33.76 1.66
N PRO A 694 -14.51 -34.76 2.53
CA PRO A 694 -15.77 -34.98 3.24
C PRO A 694 -16.07 -33.76 4.12
N ALA A 695 -17.28 -33.20 4.00
CA ALA A 695 -17.78 -32.13 4.86
C ALA A 695 -19.04 -32.61 5.61
N PRO A 696 -19.27 -32.19 6.86
CA PRO A 696 -18.53 -31.18 7.63
C PRO A 696 -17.17 -31.67 8.16
N CYS A 697 -16.21 -30.75 8.29
CA CYS A 697 -14.84 -31.06 8.71
C CYS A 697 -14.14 -29.89 9.41
N ILE A 698 -13.00 -30.15 10.04
CA ILE A 698 -12.14 -29.11 10.64
C ILE A 698 -10.97 -28.84 9.68
N LEU A 699 -10.80 -27.59 9.26
CA LEU A 699 -9.64 -27.14 8.50
C LEU A 699 -8.57 -26.61 9.46
N ALA A 700 -7.39 -27.22 9.45
CA ALA A 700 -6.19 -26.73 10.11
C ALA A 700 -5.25 -26.10 9.07
N VAL A 701 -4.84 -24.84 9.31
CA VAL A 701 -3.96 -24.08 8.43
C VAL A 701 -2.64 -23.82 9.15
N ASN A 702 -1.53 -24.32 8.63
CA ASN A 702 -0.18 -24.08 9.17
C ASN A 702 0.89 -24.06 8.06
N GLN A 703 2.17 -24.06 8.44
CA GLN A 703 3.30 -24.08 7.51
C GLN A 703 3.34 -25.33 6.61
N ASN A 704 2.68 -26.42 7.03
CA ASN A 704 2.58 -27.66 6.25
C ASN A 704 1.45 -27.63 5.22
N GLY A 705 0.62 -26.58 5.21
CA GLY A 705 -0.49 -26.41 4.26
C GLY A 705 -1.87 -26.39 4.90
N LEU A 706 -2.84 -26.88 4.12
CA LEU A 706 -4.24 -27.03 4.49
C LEU A 706 -4.53 -28.49 4.83
N SER A 707 -4.79 -28.77 6.10
CA SER A 707 -5.10 -30.12 6.60
C SER A 707 -6.58 -30.19 6.98
N PHE A 708 -7.33 -31.08 6.34
CA PHE A 708 -8.75 -31.32 6.59
C PHE A 708 -8.89 -32.53 7.51
N LEU A 709 -9.49 -32.31 8.69
CA LEU A 709 -9.61 -33.29 9.77
C LEU A 709 -11.08 -33.68 9.97
N SER A 710 -11.31 -34.93 10.36
CA SER A 710 -12.63 -35.40 10.82
C SER A 710 -13.11 -34.61 12.03
N THR A 711 -14.40 -34.28 12.10
CA THR A 711 -14.99 -33.58 13.27
C THR A 711 -15.09 -34.46 14.52
N GLU A 712 -15.13 -35.78 14.34
CA GLU A 712 -15.30 -36.74 15.44
C GLU A 712 -13.97 -37.29 15.93
N THR A 713 -13.11 -37.73 15.02
CA THR A 713 -11.84 -38.41 15.35
C THR A 713 -10.62 -37.50 15.29
N HIS A 714 -10.74 -36.32 14.67
CA HIS A 714 -9.65 -35.41 14.33
C HIS A 714 -8.53 -36.06 13.47
N GLU A 715 -8.81 -37.21 12.85
CA GLU A 715 -7.89 -37.83 11.91
C GLU A 715 -7.79 -37.01 10.62
N LEU A 716 -6.58 -36.96 10.08
CA LEU A 716 -6.29 -36.29 8.81
C LEU A 716 -6.98 -37.04 7.66
N MET A 717 -7.89 -36.36 6.97
CA MET A 717 -8.59 -36.90 5.81
C MET A 717 -7.88 -36.53 4.52
N VAL A 718 -7.53 -35.25 4.35
CA VAL A 718 -6.90 -34.70 3.15
C VAL A 718 -5.93 -33.60 3.54
N GLN A 719 -4.79 -33.52 2.85
CA GLN A 719 -3.83 -32.43 3.02
C GLN A 719 -3.45 -31.83 1.67
N PHE A 720 -3.43 -30.50 1.59
CA PHE A 720 -2.90 -29.76 0.45
C PHE A 720 -1.69 -28.93 0.90
N PRO A 721 -0.48 -29.22 0.41
CA PRO A 721 0.72 -28.42 0.67
C PRO A 721 0.57 -26.97 0.21
N LEU A 722 1.23 -26.02 0.90
CA LEU A 722 1.19 -24.60 0.52
C LEU A 722 1.61 -24.35 -0.94
N LYS A 723 2.61 -25.08 -1.44
CA LYS A 723 3.10 -25.00 -2.83
C LYS A 723 2.04 -25.28 -3.90
N GLU A 724 0.92 -25.94 -3.55
CA GLU A 724 -0.17 -26.23 -4.49
C GLU A 724 -1.25 -25.13 -4.49
N ILE A 725 -1.16 -24.16 -3.58
CA ILE A 725 -2.12 -23.07 -3.44
C ILE A 725 -1.66 -21.91 -4.32
N GLN A 726 -2.42 -21.60 -5.36
CA GLN A 726 -2.10 -20.47 -6.24
C GLN A 726 -2.70 -19.15 -5.78
N SER A 727 -3.92 -19.20 -5.25
CA SER A 727 -4.61 -18.01 -4.75
C SER A 727 -5.73 -18.39 -3.80
N THR A 728 -6.06 -17.45 -2.91
CA THR A 728 -7.22 -17.51 -2.02
C THR A 728 -8.08 -16.27 -2.24
N ARG A 729 -9.40 -16.44 -2.25
CA ARG A 729 -10.36 -15.35 -2.38
C ARG A 729 -11.50 -15.56 -1.39
N THR A 730 -11.90 -14.52 -0.69
CA THR A 730 -13.10 -14.57 0.16
C THR A 730 -14.24 -13.85 -0.56
N GLN A 731 -15.37 -14.52 -0.73
CA GLN A 731 -16.60 -13.89 -1.23
C GLN A 731 -17.40 -13.29 -0.07
N ARG A 732 -17.95 -12.09 -0.28
CA ARG A 732 -18.82 -11.44 0.72
C ARG A 732 -20.17 -12.16 0.75
N PRO A 733 -20.79 -12.34 1.94
CA PRO A 733 -22.14 -12.89 2.01
C PRO A 733 -23.12 -11.97 1.25
N THR A 734 -23.89 -12.53 0.32
CA THR A 734 -25.05 -11.84 -0.28
C THR A 734 -26.20 -11.79 0.72
N ALA A 735 -27.17 -10.89 0.54
CA ALA A 735 -28.31 -10.70 1.45
C ALA A 735 -29.14 -11.97 1.77
N SER A 736 -28.93 -13.07 1.04
CA SER A 736 -29.57 -14.38 1.23
C SER A 736 -28.69 -15.45 1.90
N SER A 737 -27.41 -15.20 2.20
CA SER A 737 -26.51 -16.19 2.83
C SER A 737 -25.76 -15.58 4.01
N SER A 738 -25.79 -16.22 5.18
CA SER A 738 -25.14 -15.74 6.41
C SER A 738 -23.66 -16.14 6.57
N CYS A 739 -23.13 -17.01 5.70
CA CYS A 739 -21.77 -17.56 5.82
C CYS A 739 -20.86 -17.08 4.69
N PRO A 740 -19.62 -16.62 4.98
CA PRO A 740 -18.64 -16.27 3.95
C PRO A 740 -18.12 -17.55 3.28
N TYR A 741 -18.01 -17.52 1.95
CA TYR A 741 -17.32 -18.56 1.18
C TYR A 741 -15.85 -18.17 0.99
N VAL A 742 -14.97 -19.16 1.16
CA VAL A 742 -13.54 -19.04 0.82
C VAL A 742 -13.28 -19.91 -0.40
N GLU A 743 -12.81 -19.30 -1.48
CA GLU A 743 -12.36 -19.98 -2.68
C GLU A 743 -10.85 -20.13 -2.65
N ILE A 744 -10.38 -21.34 -2.90
CA ILE A 744 -8.96 -21.69 -2.93
C ILE A 744 -8.68 -22.29 -4.31
N ALA A 745 -7.80 -21.66 -5.07
CA ALA A 745 -7.33 -22.21 -6.34
C ALA A 745 -6.14 -23.14 -6.08
N LEU A 746 -6.32 -24.42 -6.36
CA LEU A 746 -5.33 -25.48 -6.19
C LEU A 746 -4.83 -25.96 -7.57
N GLY A 747 -3.54 -26.33 -7.66
CA GLY A 747 -2.94 -26.97 -8.84
C GLY A 747 -1.83 -26.16 -9.50
N ASP A 748 -1.40 -26.56 -10.70
CA ASP A 748 -0.42 -25.85 -11.53
C ASP A 748 -1.13 -24.97 -12.59
N VAL A 749 -0.43 -24.02 -13.22
CA VAL A 749 -0.98 -23.05 -14.19
C VAL A 749 -1.72 -23.76 -15.34
N ALA A 750 -1.34 -25.00 -15.66
CA ALA A 750 -1.98 -25.83 -16.68
C ALA A 750 -3.23 -26.58 -16.22
N ALA A 751 -3.47 -26.75 -14.91
CA ALA A 751 -4.57 -27.55 -14.37
C ALA A 751 -5.07 -26.98 -13.03
N GLN A 752 -5.79 -25.85 -13.10
CA GLN A 752 -6.40 -25.22 -11.93
C GLN A 752 -7.71 -25.91 -11.52
N ARG A 753 -7.85 -26.18 -10.22
CA ARG A 753 -9.10 -26.63 -9.58
C ARG A 753 -9.47 -25.64 -8.48
N THR A 754 -10.69 -25.14 -8.49
CA THR A 754 -11.18 -24.23 -7.45
C THR A 754 -11.97 -25.01 -6.41
N VAL A 755 -11.55 -24.89 -5.15
CA VAL A 755 -12.25 -25.45 -3.99
C VAL A 755 -12.96 -24.31 -3.27
N GLN A 756 -14.27 -24.44 -3.09
CA GLN A 756 -15.08 -23.50 -2.33
C GLN A 756 -15.39 -24.12 -0.96
N LEU A 757 -15.10 -23.37 0.10
CA LEU A 757 -15.31 -23.75 1.49
C LEU A 757 -16.32 -22.79 2.13
N GLN A 758 -17.37 -23.34 2.73
CA GLN A 758 -18.28 -22.58 3.57
C GLN A 758 -17.83 -22.67 5.03
N LEU A 759 -17.44 -21.55 5.62
CA LEU A 759 -16.96 -21.50 7.00
C LEU A 759 -18.07 -21.06 7.97
N GLU A 760 -18.11 -21.67 9.14
CA GLU A 760 -19.04 -21.28 10.21
C GLU A 760 -18.55 -20.04 10.97
N GLN A 761 -19.46 -19.10 11.24
CA GLN A 761 -19.19 -17.94 12.09
C GLN A 761 -19.52 -18.27 13.56
N SER A 762 -18.67 -19.04 14.23
CA SER A 762 -18.78 -19.19 15.69
C SER A 762 -18.07 -18.01 16.38
N PRO A 763 -18.57 -17.42 17.47
CA PRO A 763 -17.96 -16.24 18.12
C PRO A 763 -16.55 -16.54 18.64
N ALA A 764 -15.59 -15.66 18.34
CA ALA A 764 -14.23 -15.76 18.85
C ALA A 764 -14.24 -15.31 20.30
N GLY A 765 -14.36 -16.27 21.22
CA GLY A 765 -13.81 -16.09 22.55
C GLY A 765 -12.29 -15.85 22.48
N PRO A 766 -11.69 -15.25 23.52
CA PRO A 766 -10.24 -15.03 23.60
C PRO A 766 -9.39 -16.31 23.54
N GLY A 767 -10.01 -17.50 23.55
CA GLY A 767 -9.43 -18.83 23.28
C GLY A 767 -10.30 -19.73 22.38
N ALA A 768 -11.15 -19.16 21.52
CA ALA A 768 -12.01 -19.95 20.62
C ALA A 768 -11.32 -20.26 19.29
N VAL A 769 -11.74 -21.39 18.69
CA VAL A 769 -11.41 -21.79 17.30
C VAL A 769 -11.80 -20.62 16.42
N SER A 770 -10.85 -20.17 15.61
CA SER A 770 -10.92 -18.94 14.83
C SER A 770 -12.23 -18.86 14.01
N CYS A 771 -12.98 -17.76 14.13
CA CYS A 771 -14.22 -17.56 13.37
C CYS A 771 -13.95 -17.52 11.86
N GLY A 772 -14.99 -17.65 11.04
CA GLY A 772 -14.93 -17.25 9.62
C GLY A 772 -14.39 -15.84 9.36
N GLY A 773 -14.56 -14.89 10.30
CA GLY A 773 -13.92 -13.56 10.27
C GLY A 773 -12.40 -13.59 10.48
N CYS A 774 -11.91 -14.38 11.45
CA CYS A 774 -10.49 -14.65 11.62
C CYS A 774 -9.92 -15.36 10.39
N ALA A 775 -10.64 -16.31 9.79
CA ALA A 775 -10.21 -17.04 8.60
C ALA A 775 -9.89 -16.11 7.43
N ARG A 776 -10.76 -15.11 7.21
CA ARG A 776 -10.60 -14.08 6.17
C ARG A 776 -9.32 -13.26 6.36
N GLY A 777 -8.98 -12.95 7.60
CA GLY A 777 -7.79 -12.20 7.94
C GLY A 777 -6.51 -13.02 7.91
N GLU A 778 -6.57 -14.21 8.47
CA GLU A 778 -5.42 -15.11 8.63
C GLU A 778 -5.00 -15.74 7.30
N LEU A 779 -5.96 -16.17 6.46
CA LEU A 779 -5.66 -16.70 5.12
C LEU A 779 -5.18 -15.62 4.13
N ALA A 780 -5.55 -14.35 4.33
CA ALA A 780 -5.10 -13.24 3.49
C ALA A 780 -3.70 -12.72 3.87
N GLN A 781 -3.23 -12.99 5.09
CA GLN A 781 -1.94 -12.51 5.59
C GLN A 781 -0.81 -13.54 5.51
N ARG A 782 -1.11 -14.80 5.23
CA ARG A 782 -0.08 -15.82 4.99
C ARG A 782 0.36 -15.76 3.52
N PRO A 783 1.66 -15.56 3.23
CA PRO A 783 2.14 -15.62 1.86
C PRO A 783 1.90 -17.04 1.31
N GLY A 784 1.31 -17.12 0.12
CA GLY A 784 1.25 -18.36 -0.67
C GLY A 784 2.62 -18.78 -1.16
#